data_AF-A0A846EC88-F1
#
_entry.id   AF-A0A846EC88-F1
#
_cell.length_a   1.000
_cell.length_b   1.000
_cell.length_c   1.000
_cell.angle_alpha   90.00
_cell.angle_beta   90.00
_cell.angle_gamma   90.00
#
_symmetry.space_group_name_H-M   'P 1'
#
loop_
_entity.id
_entity.type
_entity.pdbx_description
1 polymer ?
#
loop_
_entity_poly.entity_id
_entity_poly.type
_entity_poly.pdbx_seq_one_letter_code
_entity_poly.pdbx_strand_id
1 'polypeptide(L)'
;MFKASNRHNPCPVCGDITGNCRHTDSDLILCMTYPDGGDNPGWQFLKPTSNGLWGLWKPVTEQPQTYIKPVAPKVERIYSTLTHEERDRYIRSFHRNLGLRTADRQRLKARGLSDSEIDAGLFFSLDPEVELDPYFPHVPDNFPGVFRRGGQKILRSHRGIAVPVFDVQGLAIGLQIRLESPGEGGKYRWLKNSHLSNGELPLTVAYPGDFQNPAILLTEGILKPFVAAQKHGAIAIGASGGNFSTSPEQLQTALNAFNAKRVLLCPDGGSVQNRHVFRQYLRLKHLLDRFNVHLEVLWWGQTEKTHPDIDELESLGLAQAIAWEEFATIAATYGVKVELAQPNQRFSQTRSYQNTLQLIHRYAGELKQALSAQPSQNAQVSQAVVPYQHPTVQFIEYHKVGDLPTVEQWQQLGYPEICFAPGRRLDLYSEAICKGFKYLQDASTTGCGKSYDAGRLTGQLLHLEEHQKIFLLANNHRNPTTVTIEDNFADQVVRHKGLSEDPSHRTAKGYAHLKLAKPGELPKIAANCIKPEVFYTLAKSGVALSPGSDNPVCQSCLNLEQCKVSGFLGQKRELYANHNRIRSSIDSVSPSDSVLIVDDSVSEIRTNKTFEVEQFQVDRTYRLVSEQFPQHREVVLPLLRSLNGLALQQTIER
;
A
#
# COMPACT_ATOMS: atom_id res chain seq x y z
N MET A 1 27.41 -31.86 11.11
CA MET A 1 28.07 -30.86 11.99
C MET A 1 28.68 -29.79 11.09
N PHE A 2 28.67 -28.49 11.44
CA PHE A 2 29.20 -27.46 10.52
C PHE A 2 30.73 -27.39 10.59
N LYS A 3 31.42 -27.68 9.49
CA LYS A 3 32.89 -27.58 9.38
C LYS A 3 33.26 -26.25 8.73
N ALA A 4 34.22 -25.51 9.29
CA ALA A 4 34.68 -24.26 8.70
C ALA A 4 35.54 -24.52 7.44
N SER A 5 35.45 -23.62 6.45
CA SER A 5 36.34 -23.62 5.30
C SER A 5 37.81 -23.49 5.74
N ASN A 6 38.74 -24.13 5.02
CA ASN A 6 40.17 -24.03 5.31
C ASN A 6 40.99 -24.33 4.07
N ARG A 7 42.33 -24.25 4.16
CA ARG A 7 43.23 -24.51 3.02
C ARG A 7 43.06 -25.89 2.36
N HIS A 8 42.70 -26.93 3.13
CA HIS A 8 42.48 -28.28 2.61
C HIS A 8 41.02 -28.53 2.20
N ASN A 9 40.11 -27.61 2.54
CA ASN A 9 38.69 -27.69 2.22
C ASN A 9 38.12 -26.27 1.97
N PRO A 10 38.45 -25.64 0.82
CA PRO A 10 37.99 -24.30 0.48
C PRO A 10 36.48 -24.26 0.28
N CYS A 11 35.84 -23.11 0.50
CA CYS A 11 34.44 -22.92 0.17
C CYS A 11 34.24 -23.10 -1.35
N PRO A 12 33.39 -24.03 -1.81
CA PRO A 12 33.24 -24.28 -3.25
C PRO A 12 32.42 -23.20 -3.99
N VAL A 13 31.78 -22.27 -3.25
CA VAL A 13 30.98 -21.17 -3.83
C VAL A 13 31.80 -19.89 -4.00
N CYS A 14 32.74 -19.60 -3.09
CA CYS A 14 33.52 -18.35 -3.14
C CYS A 14 35.04 -18.53 -3.05
N GLY A 15 35.52 -19.76 -2.91
CA GLY A 15 36.94 -20.06 -2.76
C GLY A 15 37.54 -19.73 -1.40
N ASP A 16 36.74 -19.32 -0.39
CA ASP A 16 37.27 -18.96 0.93
C ASP A 16 38.04 -20.10 1.60
N ILE A 17 39.26 -19.81 2.06
CA ILE A 17 40.15 -20.73 2.80
C ILE A 17 40.41 -20.28 4.23
N THR A 18 39.74 -19.20 4.68
CA THR A 18 40.06 -18.52 5.94
C THR A 18 39.15 -18.91 7.11
N GLY A 19 38.19 -19.82 6.89
CA GLY A 19 37.27 -20.28 7.93
C GLY A 19 36.06 -19.38 8.12
N ASN A 20 35.70 -18.57 7.14
CA ASN A 20 34.51 -17.73 7.21
C ASN A 20 33.26 -18.45 6.70
N CYS A 21 33.38 -19.41 5.79
CA CYS A 21 32.26 -20.21 5.31
C CYS A 21 32.07 -21.50 6.14
N ARG A 22 30.91 -22.13 6.03
CA ARG A 22 30.62 -23.42 6.71
C ARG A 22 30.09 -24.46 5.74
N HIS A 23 30.51 -25.70 5.94
CA HIS A 23 30.15 -26.85 5.15
C HIS A 23 29.33 -27.80 6.03
N THR A 24 28.30 -28.42 5.47
CA THR A 24 27.63 -29.57 6.09
C THR A 24 28.02 -30.86 5.41
N ASP A 25 27.73 -31.98 6.06
CA ASP A 25 27.93 -33.33 5.50
C ASP A 25 26.84 -33.68 4.44
N SER A 26 25.97 -32.74 4.09
CA SER A 26 24.77 -32.92 3.24
C SER A 26 24.76 -32.00 2.01
N ASP A 27 25.95 -31.69 1.47
CA ASP A 27 26.17 -30.80 0.31
C ASP A 27 25.62 -29.38 0.43
N LEU A 28 25.30 -28.91 1.65
CA LEU A 28 24.88 -27.53 1.88
C LEU A 28 26.07 -26.67 2.31
N ILE A 29 26.20 -25.52 1.65
CA ILE A 29 27.27 -24.56 1.89
C ILE A 29 26.68 -23.26 2.42
N LEU A 30 27.18 -22.82 3.56
CA LEU A 30 26.96 -21.48 4.09
C LEU A 30 28.09 -20.57 3.62
N CYS A 31 27.84 -19.82 2.56
CA CYS A 31 28.80 -18.91 1.96
C CYS A 31 28.66 -17.50 2.56
N MET A 32 29.74 -16.97 3.15
CA MET A 32 29.72 -15.64 3.77
C MET A 32 29.98 -14.52 2.76
N THR A 33 30.64 -14.84 1.65
CA THR A 33 30.97 -13.88 0.58
C THR A 33 29.76 -13.54 -0.28
N TYR A 34 28.88 -14.52 -0.51
CA TYR A 34 27.64 -14.34 -1.27
C TYR A 34 26.43 -14.65 -0.39
N PRO A 35 26.13 -13.80 0.62
CA PRO A 35 25.07 -14.06 1.58
C PRO A 35 23.67 -13.90 0.98
N ASP A 36 23.55 -13.07 -0.05
CA ASP A 36 22.29 -12.67 -0.69
C ASP A 36 22.12 -13.24 -2.11
N GLY A 37 22.98 -14.17 -2.52
CA GLY A 37 22.97 -14.78 -3.85
C GLY A 37 24.07 -14.26 -4.78
N GLY A 38 23.99 -14.67 -6.05
CA GLY A 38 24.99 -14.39 -7.10
C GLY A 38 24.97 -15.48 -8.18
N ASP A 39 25.57 -15.21 -9.33
CA ASP A 39 25.78 -16.24 -10.36
C ASP A 39 27.04 -17.05 -10.01
N ASN A 40 26.85 -18.32 -9.67
CA ASN A 40 27.93 -19.23 -9.33
C ASN A 40 27.74 -20.57 -10.06
N PRO A 41 28.54 -20.88 -11.09
CA PRO A 41 28.37 -22.08 -11.90
C PRO A 41 28.37 -23.36 -11.05
N GLY A 42 27.31 -24.17 -11.20
CA GLY A 42 27.16 -25.44 -10.47
C GLY A 42 26.55 -25.33 -9.06
N TRP A 43 26.20 -24.12 -8.59
CA TRP A 43 25.60 -23.90 -7.27
C TRP A 43 24.31 -23.07 -7.34
N GLN A 44 23.27 -23.52 -6.65
CA GLN A 44 21.99 -22.82 -6.53
C GLN A 44 21.87 -22.15 -5.16
N PHE A 45 21.58 -20.84 -5.17
CA PHE A 45 21.21 -20.10 -3.98
C PHE A 45 19.80 -20.44 -3.53
N LEU A 46 19.62 -20.64 -2.22
CA LEU A 46 18.31 -20.96 -1.63
C LEU A 46 17.72 -19.76 -0.89
N LYS A 47 18.48 -19.22 0.07
CA LYS A 47 18.06 -18.10 0.93
C LYS A 47 19.23 -17.64 1.82
N PRO A 48 19.17 -16.40 2.35
CA PRO A 48 20.05 -16.00 3.44
C PRO A 48 19.70 -16.75 4.74
N THR A 49 20.68 -16.89 5.64
CA THR A 49 20.46 -17.36 7.01
C THR A 49 19.64 -16.34 7.81
N SER A 50 19.01 -16.74 8.91
CA SER A 50 18.17 -15.85 9.73
C SER A 50 18.91 -14.63 10.29
N ASN A 51 20.22 -14.73 10.47
CA ASN A 51 21.09 -13.63 10.88
C ASN A 51 21.69 -12.84 9.69
N GLY A 52 21.39 -13.24 8.45
CA GLY A 52 21.87 -12.63 7.21
C GLY A 52 23.38 -12.68 7.01
N LEU A 53 24.11 -13.49 7.79
CA LEU A 53 25.57 -13.58 7.70
C LEU A 53 26.05 -14.50 6.59
N TRP A 54 25.27 -15.53 6.25
CA TRP A 54 25.62 -16.50 5.22
C TRP A 54 24.46 -16.70 4.25
N GLY A 55 24.82 -17.04 3.03
CA GLY A 55 23.92 -17.51 2.00
C GLY A 55 23.91 -19.02 2.06
N LEU A 56 22.73 -19.63 2.00
CA LEU A 56 22.60 -21.07 1.92
C LEU A 56 22.59 -21.51 0.46
N TRP A 57 23.58 -22.32 0.08
CA TRP A 57 23.81 -22.81 -1.28
C TRP A 57 23.79 -24.33 -1.32
N LYS A 58 23.36 -24.89 -2.45
CA LYS A 58 23.42 -26.34 -2.73
C LYS A 58 23.96 -26.58 -4.16
N PRO A 59 24.57 -27.74 -4.45
CA PRO A 59 24.98 -28.06 -5.81
C PRO A 59 23.76 -28.21 -6.72
N VAL A 60 23.92 -27.84 -7.99
CA VAL A 60 22.92 -28.07 -9.03
C VAL A 60 23.06 -29.51 -9.52
N THR A 61 22.19 -30.40 -9.04
CA THR A 61 22.04 -31.75 -9.63
C THR A 61 21.07 -31.69 -10.80
N GLU A 62 21.43 -32.27 -11.94
CA GLU A 62 20.56 -32.33 -13.10
C GLU A 62 19.26 -33.08 -12.76
N GLN A 63 18.13 -32.41 -13.07
CA GLN A 63 16.71 -32.75 -12.88
C GLN A 63 16.10 -32.48 -11.49
N PRO A 64 15.06 -31.64 -11.40
CA PRO A 64 14.11 -31.68 -10.30
C PRO A 64 12.84 -32.44 -10.71
N GLN A 65 12.66 -33.65 -10.18
CA GLN A 65 11.33 -34.08 -9.77
C GLN A 65 10.90 -33.13 -8.64
N THR A 66 9.90 -32.30 -8.89
CA THR A 66 9.35 -31.36 -7.92
C THR A 66 8.67 -32.13 -6.78
N TYR A 67 9.44 -32.49 -5.75
CA TYR A 67 8.90 -32.81 -4.44
C TYR A 67 8.46 -31.50 -3.77
N ILE A 68 7.24 -31.07 -4.09
CA ILE A 68 6.57 -30.00 -3.37
C ILE A 68 6.26 -30.57 -1.98
N LYS A 69 7.06 -30.20 -0.97
CA LYS A 69 6.55 -30.32 0.41
C LYS A 69 5.26 -29.50 0.45
N PRO A 70 4.11 -30.08 0.87
CA PRO A 70 2.96 -29.27 1.19
C PRO A 70 3.36 -28.36 2.35
N VAL A 71 3.75 -27.13 2.00
CA VAL A 71 3.64 -26.03 2.93
C VAL A 71 2.14 -25.90 3.08
N ALA A 72 1.59 -26.42 4.18
CA ALA A 72 0.26 -26.02 4.61
C ALA A 72 0.21 -24.51 4.40
N PRO A 73 -0.78 -23.96 3.68
CA PRO A 73 -0.86 -22.52 3.51
C PRO A 73 -0.67 -21.96 4.92
N LYS A 74 0.36 -21.12 5.12
CA LYS A 74 0.26 -20.15 6.19
C LYS A 74 -1.01 -19.43 5.79
N VAL A 75 -2.10 -19.80 6.45
CA VAL A 75 -3.29 -18.99 6.49
C VAL A 75 -2.74 -17.70 7.03
N GLU A 76 -2.39 -16.78 6.13
CA GLU A 76 -2.32 -15.38 6.48
C GLU A 76 -3.70 -15.15 7.05
N ARG A 77 -3.77 -15.18 8.39
CA ARG A 77 -4.88 -14.58 9.09
C ARG A 77 -4.77 -13.14 8.65
N ILE A 78 -5.46 -12.80 7.57
CA ILE A 78 -5.95 -11.45 7.33
C ILE A 78 -6.89 -11.24 8.51
N TYR A 79 -6.32 -10.94 9.67
CA TYR A 79 -7.05 -10.16 10.66
C TYR A 79 -7.44 -8.93 9.86
N SER A 80 -8.73 -8.65 9.75
CA SER A 80 -9.18 -7.33 9.33
C SER A 80 -8.41 -6.34 10.19
N THR A 81 -7.39 -5.70 9.63
CA THR A 81 -6.59 -4.73 10.37
C THR A 81 -7.40 -3.45 10.36
N LEU A 82 -7.48 -2.80 11.52
CA LEU A 82 -8.19 -1.53 11.63
C LEU A 82 -7.52 -0.48 10.74
N THR A 83 -8.35 0.36 10.13
CA THR A 83 -7.96 1.56 9.39
C THR A 83 -7.23 2.55 10.31
N HIS A 84 -6.56 3.55 9.73
CA HIS A 84 -5.83 4.56 10.50
C HIS A 84 -6.78 5.35 11.42
N GLU A 85 -7.96 5.70 10.92
CA GLU A 85 -8.99 6.45 11.62
C GLU A 85 -9.61 5.65 12.78
N GLU A 86 -9.85 4.35 12.56
CA GLU A 86 -10.32 3.47 13.63
C GLU A 86 -9.28 3.32 14.74
N ARG A 87 -8.00 3.13 14.39
CA ARG A 87 -6.91 3.06 15.38
C ARG A 87 -6.80 4.35 16.19
N ASP A 88 -6.85 5.49 15.50
CA ASP A 88 -6.75 6.81 16.12
C ASP A 88 -7.88 7.03 17.14
N ARG A 89 -9.11 6.72 16.76
CA ARG A 89 -10.29 6.79 17.63
C ARG A 89 -10.07 6.05 18.96
N TYR A 90 -9.58 4.82 18.90
CA TYR A 90 -9.37 4.00 20.10
C TYR A 90 -8.14 4.44 20.91
N ILE A 91 -7.05 4.82 20.24
CA ILE A 91 -5.83 5.31 20.92
C ILE A 91 -6.13 6.61 21.67
N ARG A 92 -6.86 7.55 21.06
CA ARG A 92 -7.32 8.77 21.75
C ARG A 92 -8.28 8.46 22.90
N SER A 93 -9.12 7.43 22.76
CA SER A 93 -9.96 6.96 23.86
C SER A 93 -9.13 6.45 25.04
N PHE A 94 -8.10 5.64 24.78
CA PHE A 94 -7.18 5.18 25.83
C PHE A 94 -6.43 6.33 26.49
N HIS A 95 -5.89 7.26 25.71
CA HIS A 95 -5.20 8.44 26.24
C HIS A 95 -6.08 9.23 27.21
N ARG A 96 -7.32 9.56 26.81
CA ARG A 96 -8.26 10.34 27.63
C ARG A 96 -8.66 9.64 28.94
N ASN A 97 -8.82 8.32 28.92
CA ASN A 97 -9.38 7.58 30.05
C ASN A 97 -8.33 6.97 30.97
N LEU A 98 -7.14 6.61 30.45
CA LEU A 98 -6.07 6.00 31.24
C LEU A 98 -5.09 7.06 31.78
N GLY A 99 -4.82 8.11 30.99
CA GLY A 99 -3.90 9.17 31.36
C GLY A 99 -2.46 8.70 31.64
N LEU A 100 -1.64 9.59 32.19
CA LEU A 100 -0.26 9.31 32.58
C LEU A 100 -0.12 9.27 34.10
N ARG A 101 0.63 8.28 34.59
CA ARG A 101 1.15 8.29 35.97
C ARG A 101 2.09 9.47 36.15
N THR A 102 2.09 10.07 37.35
CA THR A 102 2.96 11.23 37.67
C THR A 102 4.44 10.96 37.35
N ALA A 103 4.95 9.78 37.71
CA ALA A 103 6.33 9.40 37.42
C ALA A 103 6.63 9.30 35.92
N ASP A 104 5.67 8.83 35.11
CA ASP A 104 5.83 8.72 33.65
C ASP A 104 5.80 10.09 32.98
N ARG A 105 4.91 10.99 33.43
CA ARG A 105 4.90 12.39 32.98
C ARG A 105 6.22 13.09 33.29
N GLN A 106 6.79 12.88 34.48
CA GLN A 106 8.11 13.43 34.82
C GLN A 106 9.25 12.87 33.96
N ARG A 107 9.19 11.59 33.56
CA ARG A 107 10.17 11.00 32.63
C ARG A 107 10.08 11.63 31.23
N LEU A 108 8.89 12.00 30.77
CA LEU A 108 8.70 12.71 29.50
C LEU A 108 9.18 14.17 29.61
N LYS A 109 8.89 14.85 30.73
CA LYS A 109 9.43 16.20 31.02
C LYS A 109 10.94 16.24 31.07
N ALA A 110 11.58 15.22 31.66
CA ALA A 110 13.02 15.08 31.70
C ALA A 110 13.66 14.93 30.30
N ARG A 111 12.86 14.64 29.25
CA ARG A 111 13.27 14.64 27.85
C ARG A 111 13.05 15.98 27.14
N GLY A 112 12.68 17.03 27.88
CA GLY A 112 12.47 18.38 27.35
C GLY A 112 11.05 18.65 26.83
N LEU A 113 10.08 17.76 27.05
CA LEU A 113 8.69 18.00 26.64
C LEU A 113 7.92 18.82 27.70
N SER A 114 7.22 19.85 27.25
CA SER A 114 6.22 20.59 28.01
C SER A 114 4.94 19.78 28.24
N ASP A 115 4.08 20.21 29.16
CA ASP A 115 2.79 19.53 29.40
C ASP A 115 1.90 19.53 28.15
N SER A 116 1.86 20.62 27.40
CA SER A 116 1.08 20.71 26.15
C SER A 116 1.60 19.76 25.08
N GLU A 117 2.92 19.60 24.95
CA GLU A 117 3.51 18.66 23.99
C GLU A 117 3.29 17.20 24.41
N ILE A 118 3.34 16.92 25.72
CA ILE A 118 3.00 15.59 26.27
C ILE A 118 1.54 15.25 25.96
N ASP A 119 0.63 16.21 26.14
CA ASP A 119 -0.79 15.99 25.87
C ASP A 119 -1.04 15.84 24.35
N ALA A 120 -0.37 16.63 23.51
CA ALA A 120 -0.42 16.49 22.05
C ALA A 120 0.16 15.14 21.56
N GLY A 121 1.14 14.58 22.27
CA GLY A 121 1.74 13.28 21.97
C GLY A 121 0.87 12.08 22.35
N LEU A 122 -0.30 12.29 22.95
CA LEU A 122 -1.29 11.26 23.32
C LEU A 122 -0.73 10.13 24.19
N PHE A 123 0.32 10.39 24.98
CA PHE A 123 0.95 9.38 25.82
C PHE A 123 0.00 8.93 26.94
N PHE A 124 0.08 7.66 27.35
CA PHE A 124 -0.61 7.15 28.53
C PHE A 124 0.14 5.98 29.16
N SER A 125 -0.13 5.71 30.44
CA SER A 125 0.48 4.62 31.18
C SER A 125 -0.34 3.34 31.01
N LEU A 126 0.35 2.21 30.83
CA LEU A 126 -0.29 0.89 30.76
C LEU A 126 0.29 -0.03 31.83
N ASP A 127 -0.58 -0.85 32.40
CA ASP A 127 -0.22 -2.04 33.16
C ASP A 127 -0.24 -3.28 32.23
N PRO A 128 0.34 -4.43 32.63
CA PRO A 128 0.52 -5.59 31.75
C PRO A 128 -0.78 -6.18 31.17
N GLU A 129 -1.90 -6.10 31.88
CA GLU A 129 -3.20 -6.54 31.37
C GLU A 129 -4.26 -5.54 31.85
N VAL A 130 -4.87 -4.81 30.92
CA VAL A 130 -5.96 -3.84 31.20
C VAL A 130 -7.28 -4.45 30.75
N GLU A 131 -8.26 -4.54 31.64
CA GLU A 131 -9.61 -5.01 31.31
C GLU A 131 -10.35 -3.96 30.48
N LEU A 132 -10.90 -4.39 29.33
CA LEU A 132 -11.55 -3.49 28.38
C LEU A 132 -13.07 -3.50 28.50
N ASP A 133 -13.71 -4.64 28.75
CA ASP A 133 -15.19 -4.71 28.71
C ASP A 133 -15.93 -3.70 29.63
N PRO A 134 -15.49 -3.44 30.88
CA PRO A 134 -16.19 -2.47 31.72
C PRO A 134 -15.91 -1.00 31.37
N TYR A 135 -14.79 -0.69 30.72
CA TYR A 135 -14.32 0.71 30.54
C TYR A 135 -14.20 1.14 29.07
N PHE A 136 -14.05 0.19 28.15
CA PHE A 136 -13.81 0.37 26.72
C PHE A 136 -14.57 -0.67 25.87
N PRO A 137 -15.90 -0.85 26.04
CA PRO A 137 -16.65 -1.93 25.39
C PRO A 137 -16.62 -1.86 23.86
N HIS A 138 -16.42 -0.67 23.31
CA HIS A 138 -16.39 -0.41 21.86
C HIS A 138 -15.07 -0.75 21.18
N VAL A 139 -14.02 -1.10 21.92
CA VAL A 139 -12.74 -1.53 21.32
C VAL A 139 -12.92 -2.93 20.71
N PRO A 140 -12.60 -3.11 19.42
CA PRO A 140 -12.86 -4.35 18.72
C PRO A 140 -11.76 -5.39 18.99
N ASP A 141 -12.10 -6.68 18.81
CA ASP A 141 -11.21 -7.82 19.10
C ASP A 141 -9.93 -7.84 18.22
N ASN A 142 -9.93 -7.13 17.09
CA ASN A 142 -8.82 -7.00 16.16
C ASN A 142 -7.91 -5.77 16.43
N PHE A 143 -8.18 -4.97 17.47
CA PHE A 143 -7.26 -3.90 17.85
C PHE A 143 -5.91 -4.48 18.35
N PRO A 144 -4.76 -3.88 17.99
CA PRO A 144 -3.46 -4.37 18.40
C PRO A 144 -3.34 -4.58 19.92
N GLY A 145 -2.92 -5.77 20.33
CA GLY A 145 -2.79 -6.15 21.74
C GLY A 145 -4.07 -6.63 22.43
N VAL A 146 -5.23 -6.63 21.77
CA VAL A 146 -6.49 -7.13 22.38
C VAL A 146 -6.58 -8.65 22.32
N PHE A 147 -6.98 -9.26 23.43
CA PHE A 147 -7.23 -10.68 23.57
C PHE A 147 -8.46 -10.93 24.43
N ARG A 148 -9.04 -12.13 24.32
CA ARG A 148 -10.08 -12.61 25.24
C ARG A 148 -9.51 -13.58 26.26
N ARG A 149 -9.78 -13.35 27.54
CA ARG A 149 -9.42 -14.24 28.66
C ARG A 149 -10.69 -14.56 29.45
N GLY A 150 -11.13 -15.81 29.41
CA GLY A 150 -12.37 -16.22 30.09
C GLY A 150 -13.63 -15.50 29.59
N GLY A 151 -13.67 -15.12 28.31
CA GLY A 151 -14.78 -14.36 27.70
C GLY A 151 -14.61 -12.84 27.74
N GLN A 152 -13.80 -12.33 28.68
CA GLN A 152 -13.56 -10.89 28.87
C GLN A 152 -12.47 -10.35 27.93
N LYS A 153 -12.70 -9.19 27.32
CA LYS A 153 -11.70 -8.47 26.51
C LYS A 153 -10.66 -7.80 27.42
N ILE A 154 -9.39 -8.04 27.13
CA ILE A 154 -8.24 -7.43 27.78
C ILE A 154 -7.27 -6.85 26.74
N LEU A 155 -6.65 -5.73 27.05
CA LEU A 155 -5.47 -5.24 26.34
C LEU A 155 -4.23 -5.84 27.02
N ARG A 156 -3.61 -6.82 26.37
CA ARG A 156 -2.37 -7.43 26.85
C ARG A 156 -1.19 -6.57 26.40
N SER A 157 -0.48 -6.02 27.36
CA SER A 157 0.62 -5.10 27.21
C SER A 157 1.77 -5.46 28.17
N HIS A 158 2.67 -4.51 28.39
CA HIS A 158 3.67 -4.51 29.46
C HIS A 158 3.52 -3.25 30.30
N ARG A 159 4.02 -3.29 31.53
CA ARG A 159 4.05 -2.11 32.39
C ARG A 159 4.98 -1.04 31.82
N GLY A 160 4.45 0.13 31.53
CA GLY A 160 5.23 1.21 30.93
C GLY A 160 4.42 2.35 30.34
N ILE A 161 5.09 3.15 29.52
CA ILE A 161 4.49 4.29 28.80
C ILE A 161 4.10 3.80 27.40
N ALA A 162 2.83 3.90 27.04
CA ALA A 162 2.37 3.76 25.67
C ALA A 162 2.79 5.00 24.88
N VAL A 163 3.59 4.78 23.84
CA VAL A 163 4.10 5.79 22.90
C VAL A 163 3.32 5.63 21.59
N PRO A 164 2.40 6.56 21.29
CA PRO A 164 1.68 6.56 20.03
C PRO A 164 2.60 6.76 18.82
N VAL A 165 2.18 6.17 17.70
CA VAL A 165 2.81 6.32 16.38
C VAL A 165 1.85 7.12 15.53
N PHE A 166 2.32 8.22 14.95
CA PHE A 166 1.48 9.12 14.15
C PHE A 166 1.76 8.96 12.65
N ASP A 167 0.72 8.93 11.82
CA ASP A 167 0.89 9.05 10.37
C ASP A 167 1.10 10.51 9.95
N VAL A 168 1.27 10.76 8.65
CA VAL A 168 1.53 12.10 8.13
C VAL A 168 0.34 13.06 8.30
N GLN A 169 -0.87 12.54 8.46
CA GLN A 169 -2.07 13.32 8.77
C GLN A 169 -2.25 13.59 10.27
N GLY A 170 -1.37 13.04 11.13
CA GLY A 170 -1.45 13.19 12.58
C GLY A 170 -2.43 12.22 13.25
N LEU A 171 -2.87 11.17 12.54
CA LEU A 171 -3.67 10.09 13.12
C LEU A 171 -2.76 9.15 13.90
N ALA A 172 -3.17 8.73 15.10
CA ALA A 172 -2.46 7.73 15.88
C ALA A 172 -2.76 6.31 15.33
N ILE A 173 -1.77 5.67 14.73
CA ILE A 173 -1.94 4.41 13.97
C ILE A 173 -1.26 3.20 14.62
N GLY A 174 -0.61 3.40 15.77
CA GLY A 174 0.09 2.33 16.48
C GLY A 174 0.50 2.71 17.89
N LEU A 175 0.90 1.71 18.67
CA LEU A 175 1.39 1.87 20.03
C LEU A 175 2.66 1.04 20.23
N GLN A 176 3.72 1.72 20.68
CA GLN A 176 4.93 1.08 21.17
C GLN A 176 5.06 1.36 22.67
N ILE A 177 5.32 0.33 23.47
CA ILE A 177 5.42 0.44 24.92
C ILE A 177 6.87 0.65 25.33
N ARG A 178 7.18 1.79 25.95
CA ARG A 178 8.44 2.02 26.67
C ARG A 178 8.33 1.35 28.03
N LEU A 179 9.09 0.26 28.21
CA LEU A 179 9.07 -0.52 29.45
C LEU A 179 9.61 0.28 30.64
N GLU A 180 8.92 0.19 31.77
CA GLU A 180 9.37 0.75 33.05
C GLU A 180 10.62 0.03 33.57
N SER A 181 10.60 -1.31 33.56
CA SER A 181 11.74 -2.15 33.93
C SER A 181 12.11 -3.06 32.75
N PRO A 182 13.03 -2.61 31.87
CA PRO A 182 13.45 -3.40 30.73
C PRO A 182 14.28 -4.61 31.20
N GLY A 183 13.73 -5.82 31.06
CA GLY A 183 14.48 -7.07 31.21
C GLY A 183 15.24 -7.43 29.92
N GLU A 184 15.35 -8.73 29.64
CA GLU A 184 15.97 -9.20 28.40
C GLU A 184 15.13 -8.83 27.16
N GLY A 185 15.81 -8.26 26.17
CA GLY A 185 15.31 -8.03 24.82
C GLY A 185 14.91 -6.59 24.46
N GLY A 186 15.18 -5.58 25.30
CA GLY A 186 15.17 -4.18 24.87
C GLY A 186 14.14 -3.27 25.54
N LYS A 187 14.36 -1.96 25.37
CA LYS A 187 13.63 -0.87 26.07
C LYS A 187 12.19 -0.63 25.57
N TYR A 188 11.89 -1.07 24.35
CA TYR A 188 10.63 -0.80 23.67
C TYR A 188 9.99 -2.10 23.13
N ARG A 189 8.65 -2.17 23.17
CA ARG A 189 7.87 -3.33 22.75
C ARG A 189 6.64 -2.93 21.95
N TRP A 190 6.47 -3.49 20.77
CA TRP A 190 5.21 -3.38 20.04
C TRP A 190 4.10 -4.18 20.73
N LEU A 191 2.87 -3.68 20.68
CA LEU A 191 1.71 -4.53 20.95
C LEU A 191 1.65 -5.67 19.92
N LYS A 192 1.07 -6.81 20.30
CA LYS A 192 0.87 -7.90 19.34
C LYS A 192 -0.08 -7.46 18.24
N ASN A 193 0.17 -7.94 17.01
CA ASN A 193 -0.62 -7.60 15.81
C ASN A 193 -0.59 -6.10 15.45
N SER A 194 0.56 -5.43 15.64
CA SER A 194 0.70 -3.99 15.32
C SER A 194 0.82 -3.64 13.83
N HIS A 195 1.09 -4.62 12.96
CA HIS A 195 1.24 -4.38 11.51
C HIS A 195 -0.02 -3.73 10.90
N LEU A 196 0.20 -2.89 9.90
CA LEU A 196 -0.86 -2.28 9.09
C LEU A 196 -1.40 -3.27 8.06
N SER A 197 -2.43 -2.86 7.31
CA SER A 197 -3.07 -3.68 6.27
C SER A 197 -2.12 -4.08 5.14
N ASN A 198 -1.15 -3.22 4.81
CA ASN A 198 -0.09 -3.52 3.84
C ASN A 198 1.05 -4.39 4.43
N GLY A 199 0.94 -4.82 5.69
CA GLY A 199 1.94 -5.64 6.36
C GLY A 199 3.14 -4.86 6.92
N GLU A 200 3.21 -3.54 6.74
CA GLU A 200 4.27 -2.73 7.31
C GLU A 200 4.09 -2.53 8.81
N LEU A 201 5.19 -2.34 9.55
CA LEU A 201 5.09 -1.78 10.90
C LEU A 201 4.82 -0.28 10.81
N PRO A 202 4.04 0.29 11.74
CA PRO A 202 3.81 1.73 11.78
C PRO A 202 5.13 2.52 11.91
N LEU A 203 5.28 3.55 11.07
CA LEU A 203 6.36 4.53 11.07
C LEU A 203 5.78 5.87 11.55
N THR A 204 6.46 6.54 12.47
CA THR A 204 5.93 7.78 13.04
C THR A 204 6.38 8.99 12.24
N VAL A 205 5.47 9.93 12.01
CA VAL A 205 5.72 11.25 11.45
C VAL A 205 5.31 12.28 12.49
N ALA A 206 6.24 13.08 12.96
CA ALA A 206 6.00 14.13 13.95
C ALA A 206 6.45 15.47 13.37
N TYR A 207 5.65 16.51 13.59
CA TYR A 207 5.97 17.87 13.19
C TYR A 207 5.25 18.85 14.14
N PRO A 208 5.81 20.04 14.40
CA PRO A 208 5.10 21.10 15.11
C PRO A 208 3.97 21.66 14.22
N GLY A 209 2.92 22.24 14.81
CA GLY A 209 1.76 22.76 14.06
C GLY A 209 2.08 23.93 13.12
N ASP A 210 3.04 24.78 13.50
CA ASP A 210 3.57 25.87 12.68
C ASP A 210 5.06 25.62 12.39
N PHE A 211 5.45 25.59 11.11
CA PHE A 211 6.85 25.53 10.71
C PHE A 211 7.10 26.31 9.42
N GLN A 212 8.28 26.95 9.32
CA GLN A 212 8.76 27.56 8.08
C GLN A 212 9.98 26.78 7.56
N ASN A 213 9.84 26.20 6.35
CA ASN A 213 10.89 25.46 5.64
C ASN A 213 11.65 24.40 6.48
N PRO A 214 10.97 23.45 7.17
CA PRO A 214 11.63 22.52 8.05
C PRO A 214 12.45 21.49 7.26
N ALA A 215 13.66 21.21 7.74
CA ALA A 215 14.36 20.00 7.36
C ALA A 215 13.55 18.76 7.81
N ILE A 216 13.67 17.67 7.05
CA ILE A 216 13.09 16.38 7.42
C ILE A 216 14.19 15.52 8.04
N LEU A 217 14.04 15.23 9.33
CA LEU A 217 14.96 14.44 10.14
C LEU A 217 14.51 12.97 10.14
N LEU A 218 15.39 12.05 9.78
CA LEU A 218 15.17 10.61 9.92
C LEU A 218 15.89 10.13 11.18
N THR A 219 15.14 9.60 12.16
CA THR A 219 15.67 9.23 13.48
C THR A 219 15.28 7.80 13.87
N GLU A 220 16.05 7.16 14.76
CA GLU A 220 15.69 5.81 15.23
C GLU A 220 14.60 5.82 16.31
N GLY A 221 13.71 4.83 16.27
CA GLY A 221 12.65 4.66 17.26
C GLY A 221 11.38 5.46 16.95
N ILE A 222 10.46 5.48 17.92
CA ILE A 222 9.17 6.16 17.81
C ILE A 222 9.11 7.41 18.70
N LEU A 223 9.60 7.32 19.94
CA LEU A 223 9.57 8.46 20.87
C LEU A 223 10.56 9.57 20.49
N LYS A 224 11.77 9.20 20.03
CA LYS A 224 12.82 10.18 19.68
C LYS A 224 12.37 11.17 18.60
N PRO A 225 11.76 10.75 17.47
CA PRO A 225 11.27 11.68 16.46
C PRO A 225 10.27 12.70 17.02
N PHE A 226 9.35 12.26 17.90
CA PHE A 226 8.39 13.19 18.51
C PHE A 226 9.11 14.27 19.32
N VAL A 227 10.06 13.88 20.18
CA VAL A 227 10.86 14.84 20.96
C VAL A 227 11.67 15.77 20.06
N ALA A 228 12.35 15.21 19.05
CA ALA A 228 13.15 15.98 18.11
C ALA A 228 12.32 17.00 17.31
N ALA A 229 11.11 16.62 16.89
CA ALA A 229 10.21 17.51 16.16
C ALA A 229 9.82 18.73 17.00
N GLN A 230 9.45 18.52 18.27
CA GLN A 230 9.08 19.61 19.19
C GLN A 230 10.30 20.48 19.54
N LYS A 231 11.42 19.85 19.90
CA LYS A 231 12.62 20.57 20.37
C LYS A 231 13.29 21.40 19.27
N HIS A 232 13.32 20.88 18.04
CA HIS A 232 14.07 21.50 16.94
C HIS A 232 13.18 22.18 15.90
N GLY A 233 11.86 22.19 16.10
CA GLY A 233 10.92 22.81 15.15
C GLY A 233 10.98 22.19 13.76
N ALA A 234 11.21 20.88 13.67
CA ALA A 234 11.48 20.16 12.42
C ALA A 234 10.44 19.05 12.17
N ILE A 235 10.36 18.58 10.92
CA ILE A 235 9.64 17.34 10.62
C ILE A 235 10.57 16.20 10.99
N ALA A 236 10.12 15.27 11.84
CA ALA A 236 10.88 14.10 12.23
C ALA A 236 10.13 12.82 11.90
N ILE A 237 10.79 11.91 11.21
CA ILE A 237 10.26 10.62 10.79
C ILE A 237 11.05 9.51 11.51
N GLY A 238 10.32 8.56 12.09
CA GLY A 238 10.89 7.52 12.94
C GLY A 238 10.48 6.11 12.61
N ALA A 239 11.47 5.23 12.49
CA ALA A 239 11.26 3.79 12.38
C ALA A 239 11.80 3.07 13.61
N SER A 240 11.03 2.12 14.14
CA SER A 240 11.46 1.26 15.25
C SER A 240 12.78 0.56 14.93
N GLY A 241 13.83 0.86 15.70
CA GLY A 241 15.17 0.31 15.50
C GLY A 241 15.81 0.71 14.17
N GLY A 242 15.50 1.89 13.64
CA GLY A 242 16.12 2.46 12.44
C GLY A 242 15.76 1.77 11.12
N ASN A 243 14.79 0.84 11.13
CA ASN A 243 14.51 -0.02 9.99
C ASN A 243 13.48 0.56 9.01
N PHE A 244 13.75 1.74 8.47
CA PHE A 244 12.88 2.40 7.48
C PHE A 244 12.59 1.52 6.24
N SER A 245 13.50 0.62 5.88
CA SER A 245 13.36 -0.26 4.73
C SER A 245 12.23 -1.27 4.82
N THR A 246 11.63 -1.47 6.01
CA THR A 246 10.45 -2.33 6.20
C THR A 246 9.13 -1.59 6.17
N SER A 247 9.16 -0.26 5.98
CA SER A 247 7.97 0.57 5.81
C SER A 247 8.12 1.56 4.63
N PRO A 248 8.48 1.08 3.41
CA PRO A 248 8.75 1.93 2.25
C PRO A 248 7.54 2.76 1.79
N GLU A 249 6.32 2.25 1.87
CA GLU A 249 5.11 2.96 1.42
C GLU A 249 4.80 4.14 2.35
N GLN A 250 4.85 3.92 3.67
CA GLN A 250 4.69 4.99 4.66
C GLN A 250 5.78 6.07 4.52
N LEU A 251 7.04 5.66 4.34
CA LEU A 251 8.14 6.62 4.15
C LEU A 251 7.92 7.45 2.88
N GLN A 252 7.60 6.82 1.76
CA GLN A 252 7.34 7.54 0.51
C GLN A 252 6.15 8.50 0.64
N THR A 253 5.06 8.05 1.28
CA THR A 253 3.88 8.88 1.56
C THR A 253 4.24 10.13 2.36
N ALA A 254 5.03 9.97 3.42
CA ALA A 254 5.48 11.09 4.25
C ALA A 254 6.39 12.06 3.46
N LEU A 255 7.35 11.54 2.70
CA LEU A 255 8.25 12.36 1.88
C LEU A 255 7.50 13.15 0.81
N ASN A 256 6.51 12.53 0.15
CA ASN A 256 5.69 13.18 -0.87
C ASN A 256 4.80 14.27 -0.27
N ALA A 257 4.18 14.02 0.89
CA ALA A 257 3.33 15.00 1.57
C ALA A 257 4.07 16.30 1.92
N PHE A 258 5.38 16.21 2.19
CA PHE A 258 6.23 17.37 2.47
C PHE A 258 7.07 17.82 1.27
N ASN A 259 6.84 17.28 0.06
CA ASN A 259 7.60 17.60 -1.16
C ASN A 259 9.12 17.50 -0.95
N ALA A 260 9.55 16.44 -0.26
CA ALA A 260 10.91 16.28 0.20
C ALA A 260 11.88 16.02 -0.96
N LYS A 261 12.81 16.96 -1.21
CA LYS A 261 13.94 16.75 -2.13
C LYS A 261 15.21 16.31 -1.40
N ARG A 262 15.27 16.58 -0.10
CA ARG A 262 16.41 16.32 0.78
C ARG A 262 15.94 15.92 2.16
N VAL A 263 16.63 14.95 2.77
CA VAL A 263 16.41 14.49 4.14
C VAL A 263 17.74 14.38 4.89
N LEU A 264 17.68 14.52 6.22
CA LEU A 264 18.82 14.42 7.11
C LEU A 264 18.68 13.18 8.00
N LEU A 265 19.53 12.17 7.80
CA LEU A 265 19.66 11.07 8.77
C LEU A 265 20.32 11.62 10.04
N CYS A 266 19.70 11.38 11.18
CA CYS A 266 20.23 11.70 12.51
C CYS A 266 20.62 10.38 13.20
N PRO A 267 21.85 9.90 12.98
CA PRO A 267 22.25 8.59 13.47
C PRO A 267 22.49 8.60 14.98
N ASP A 268 22.15 7.51 15.65
CA ASP A 268 22.36 7.33 17.09
C ASP A 268 23.87 7.37 17.44
N GLY A 269 24.18 7.80 18.66
CA GLY A 269 25.54 7.81 19.18
C GLY A 269 26.20 6.43 19.08
N GLY A 270 27.37 6.36 18.44
CA GLY A 270 28.11 5.10 18.27
C GLY A 270 27.64 4.20 17.12
N SER A 271 26.69 4.67 16.30
CA SER A 271 26.22 3.94 15.11
C SER A 271 27.34 3.59 14.12
N VAL A 272 28.34 4.46 13.95
CA VAL A 272 29.51 4.22 13.06
C VAL A 272 30.37 3.03 13.49
N GLN A 273 30.35 2.66 14.77
CA GLN A 273 31.03 1.46 15.28
C GLN A 273 30.15 0.20 15.13
N ASN A 274 28.83 0.38 14.98
CA ASN A 274 27.87 -0.71 14.93
C ASN A 274 27.56 -1.11 13.48
N ARG A 275 28.26 -2.14 12.99
CA ARG A 275 28.07 -2.71 11.64
C ARG A 275 26.61 -3.07 11.31
N HIS A 276 25.79 -3.46 12.29
CA HIS A 276 24.40 -3.80 12.04
C HIS A 276 23.54 -2.57 11.78
N VAL A 277 23.73 -1.51 12.57
CA VAL A 277 23.03 -0.23 12.41
C VAL A 277 23.45 0.45 11.11
N PHE A 278 24.75 0.49 10.81
CA PHE A 278 25.24 1.08 9.56
C PHE A 278 24.66 0.39 8.31
N ARG A 279 24.50 -0.94 8.32
CA ARG A 279 23.83 -1.67 7.22
C ARG A 279 22.37 -1.27 7.04
N GLN A 280 21.66 -0.93 8.11
CA GLN A 280 20.28 -0.43 8.01
C GLN A 280 20.25 0.95 7.36
N TYR A 281 21.19 1.84 7.72
CA TYR A 281 21.33 3.14 7.08
C TYR A 281 21.68 3.03 5.60
N LEU A 282 22.52 2.06 5.21
CA LEU A 282 22.82 1.81 3.79
C LEU A 282 21.57 1.36 3.02
N ARG A 283 20.71 0.52 3.62
CA ARG A 283 19.42 0.15 3.02
C ARG A 283 18.48 1.34 2.88
N LEU A 284 18.46 2.24 3.87
CA LEU A 284 17.74 3.50 3.79
C LEU A 284 18.27 4.38 2.65
N LYS A 285 19.59 4.53 2.52
CA LYS A 285 20.21 5.27 1.40
C LYS A 285 19.74 4.74 0.05
N HIS A 286 19.80 3.43 -0.16
CA HIS A 286 19.33 2.83 -1.42
C HIS A 286 17.83 2.98 -1.64
N LEU A 287 17.03 2.98 -0.56
CA LEU A 287 15.60 3.24 -0.66
C LEU A 287 15.33 4.70 -1.10
N LEU A 288 16.03 5.66 -0.51
CA LEU A 288 15.91 7.08 -0.86
C LEU A 288 16.44 7.40 -2.26
N ASP A 289 17.51 6.72 -2.72
CA ASP A 289 17.98 6.82 -4.11
C ASP A 289 16.86 6.44 -5.10
N ARG A 290 16.09 5.38 -4.80
CA ARG A 290 14.94 4.98 -5.62
C ARG A 290 13.81 5.99 -5.60
N PHE A 291 13.66 6.73 -4.51
CA PHE A 291 12.70 7.82 -4.37
C PHE A 291 13.23 9.15 -4.93
N ASN A 292 14.47 9.20 -5.43
CA ASN A 292 15.14 10.42 -5.89
C ASN A 292 15.20 11.52 -4.82
N VAL A 293 15.36 11.13 -3.56
CA VAL A 293 15.49 12.04 -2.41
C VAL A 293 16.94 12.04 -1.93
N HIS A 294 17.56 13.22 -1.87
CA HIS A 294 18.95 13.34 -1.45
C HIS A 294 19.12 13.09 0.05
N LEU A 295 20.00 12.18 0.42
CA LEU A 295 20.31 11.86 1.81
C LEU A 295 21.61 12.56 2.26
N GLU A 296 21.49 13.38 3.29
CA GLU A 296 22.63 13.89 4.07
C GLU A 296 22.57 13.32 5.49
N VAL A 297 23.67 13.43 6.22
CA VAL A 297 23.77 12.99 7.62
C VAL A 297 23.99 14.20 8.50
N LEU A 298 23.14 14.36 9.52
CA LEU A 298 23.33 15.37 10.54
C LEU A 298 24.36 14.89 11.57
N TRP A 299 25.53 15.53 11.57
CA TRP A 299 26.71 15.04 12.26
C TRP A 299 27.25 16.09 13.24
N TRP A 300 27.42 15.69 14.50
CA TRP A 300 28.03 16.49 15.57
C TRP A 300 29.19 15.75 16.25
N GLY A 301 29.75 14.74 15.57
CA GLY A 301 30.88 13.94 16.07
C GLY A 301 30.49 12.74 16.93
N GLN A 302 29.25 12.24 16.80
CA GLN A 302 28.66 11.20 17.66
C GLN A 302 29.20 9.77 17.42
N THR A 303 30.51 9.57 17.59
CA THR A 303 31.20 8.31 17.28
C THR A 303 31.06 7.22 18.33
N GLU A 304 30.64 7.56 19.54
CA GLU A 304 30.49 6.65 20.70
C GLU A 304 29.07 6.68 21.27
N LYS A 305 28.65 5.60 21.95
CA LYS A 305 27.31 5.47 22.57
C LYS A 305 27.03 6.46 23.72
N THR A 306 28.07 7.12 24.22
CA THR A 306 28.01 8.16 25.25
C THR A 306 27.64 9.52 24.69
N HIS A 307 27.78 9.73 23.37
CA HIS A 307 27.37 10.96 22.73
C HIS A 307 25.85 11.09 22.72
N PRO A 308 25.33 12.31 22.88
CA PRO A 308 23.89 12.55 22.91
C PRO A 308 23.26 12.20 21.56
N ASP A 309 22.06 11.62 21.63
CA ASP A 309 21.18 11.42 20.48
C ASP A 309 20.44 12.73 20.12
N ILE A 310 19.75 12.76 18.99
CA ILE A 310 19.03 13.96 18.49
C ILE A 310 17.98 14.50 19.48
N ASP A 311 17.32 13.61 20.25
CA ASP A 311 16.34 14.00 21.27
C ASP A 311 16.99 14.57 22.55
N GLU A 312 18.31 14.43 22.70
CA GLU A 312 19.07 14.87 23.88
C GLU A 312 19.85 16.17 23.62
N LEU A 313 20.00 16.60 22.36
CA LEU A 313 20.66 17.86 21.99
C LEU A 313 19.80 19.07 22.35
N GLU A 314 20.37 20.08 23.01
CA GLU A 314 19.69 21.37 23.28
C GLU A 314 19.54 22.26 22.04
N SER A 315 20.49 22.16 21.10
CA SER A 315 20.48 22.94 19.87
C SER A 315 21.24 22.20 18.76
N LEU A 316 20.83 22.41 17.52
CA LEU A 316 21.51 21.89 16.32
C LEU A 316 22.72 22.75 15.88
N GLY A 317 23.08 23.82 16.62
CA GLY A 317 24.11 24.77 16.18
C GLY A 317 25.52 24.18 15.99
N LEU A 318 25.84 23.06 16.63
CA LEU A 318 27.11 22.33 16.44
C LEU A 318 27.02 21.20 15.41
N ALA A 319 25.83 20.90 14.93
CA ALA A 319 25.62 19.83 13.96
C ALA A 319 25.81 20.35 12.53
N GLN A 320 26.45 19.53 11.69
CA GLN A 320 26.72 19.82 10.29
C GLN A 320 26.05 18.77 9.42
N ALA A 321 25.46 19.19 8.31
CA ALA A 321 24.99 18.26 7.29
C ALA A 321 26.20 17.81 6.45
N ILE A 322 26.60 16.55 6.60
CA ILE A 322 27.68 15.92 5.83
C ILE A 322 27.08 15.01 4.75
N ALA A 323 27.82 14.85 3.64
CA ALA A 323 27.43 13.92 2.58
C ALA A 323 27.48 12.47 3.08
N TRP A 324 26.67 11.60 2.47
CA TRP A 324 26.68 10.17 2.77
C TRP A 324 28.07 9.54 2.62
N GLU A 325 28.82 9.94 1.60
CA GLU A 325 30.16 9.43 1.30
C GLU A 325 31.17 9.79 2.39
N GLU A 326 31.03 10.96 2.99
CA GLU A 326 31.84 11.39 4.13
C GLU A 326 31.51 10.56 5.37
N PHE A 327 30.22 10.41 5.69
CA PHE A 327 29.76 9.56 6.78
C PHE A 327 30.22 8.10 6.62
N ALA A 328 30.17 7.57 5.40
CA ALA A 328 30.63 6.23 5.10
C ALA A 328 32.16 6.09 5.25
N THR A 329 32.91 7.13 4.92
CA THR A 329 34.36 7.19 5.16
C THR A 329 34.65 7.17 6.66
N ILE A 330 33.91 7.92 7.48
CA ILE A 330 34.03 7.89 8.94
C ILE A 330 33.79 6.46 9.45
N ALA A 331 32.67 5.82 9.06
CA ALA A 331 32.38 4.46 9.49
C ALA A 331 33.43 3.43 9.04
N ALA A 332 34.04 3.61 7.88
CA ALA A 332 35.12 2.76 7.39
C ALA A 332 36.36 2.78 8.30
N THR A 333 36.66 3.92 8.94
CA THR A 333 37.77 4.01 9.91
C THR A 333 37.57 3.14 11.15
N TYR A 334 36.31 2.85 11.51
CA TYR A 334 35.92 1.93 12.58
C TYR A 334 35.74 0.47 12.12
N GLY A 335 36.26 0.13 10.94
CA GLY A 335 36.28 -1.24 10.43
C GLY A 335 34.95 -1.68 9.80
N VAL A 336 34.04 -0.78 9.45
CA VAL A 336 32.89 -1.10 8.61
C VAL A 336 33.37 -1.28 7.16
N LYS A 337 33.19 -2.46 6.56
CA LYS A 337 33.46 -2.64 5.13
C LYS A 337 32.38 -1.91 4.33
N VAL A 338 32.73 -0.75 3.79
CA VAL A 338 31.88 0.01 2.87
C VAL A 338 32.34 -0.34 1.45
N GLU A 339 31.46 -0.94 0.65
CA GLU A 339 31.65 -0.92 -0.80
C GLU A 339 31.33 0.51 -1.26
N LEU A 340 32.33 1.38 -1.24
CA LEU A 340 32.23 2.69 -1.87
C LEU A 340 32.11 2.44 -3.37
N ALA A 341 30.98 2.84 -3.97
CA ALA A 341 30.83 2.83 -5.41
C ALA A 341 31.97 3.67 -6.01
N GLN A 342 32.86 3.03 -6.77
CA GLN A 342 33.90 3.73 -7.50
C GLN A 342 33.23 4.76 -8.44
N PRO A 343 33.72 6.01 -8.54
CA PRO A 343 33.09 7.06 -9.35
C PRO A 343 33.02 6.78 -10.86
N ASN A 344 33.52 5.63 -11.33
CA ASN A 344 33.64 5.28 -12.73
C ASN A 344 33.08 3.90 -13.05
N GLN A 345 31.77 3.70 -12.86
CA GLN A 345 31.04 2.75 -13.71
C GLN A 345 29.72 3.40 -14.13
N ARG A 346 29.74 3.95 -15.34
CA ARG A 346 28.53 4.25 -16.12
C ARG A 346 27.60 3.04 -16.02
N PHE A 347 26.47 3.21 -15.33
CA PHE A 347 25.34 2.31 -15.46
C PHE A 347 25.04 2.16 -16.96
N SER A 348 25.12 0.93 -17.47
CA SER A 348 24.90 0.61 -18.88
C SER A 348 23.44 0.88 -19.26
N GLN A 349 23.21 2.05 -19.87
CA GLN A 349 21.92 2.55 -20.35
C GLN A 349 21.42 1.93 -21.67
N THR A 350 21.82 0.72 -22.06
CA THR A 350 21.69 0.32 -23.48
C THR A 350 20.42 -0.44 -23.91
N ARG A 351 19.55 -0.92 -23.01
CA ARG A 351 18.31 -1.65 -23.44
C ARG A 351 17.00 -0.86 -23.39
N SER A 352 16.84 0.08 -22.46
CA SER A 352 15.62 0.91 -22.35
C SER A 352 15.58 2.04 -23.40
N TYR A 353 16.76 2.54 -23.77
CA TYR A 353 16.93 3.69 -24.67
C TYR A 353 16.53 3.38 -26.13
N GLN A 354 16.88 2.20 -26.64
CA GLN A 354 16.55 1.80 -28.02
C GLN A 354 15.05 1.54 -28.21
N ASN A 355 14.36 1.01 -27.19
CA ASN A 355 12.92 0.77 -27.24
C ASN A 355 12.13 2.08 -27.27
N THR A 356 12.58 3.10 -26.53
CA THR A 356 11.95 4.43 -26.49
C THR A 356 12.10 5.15 -27.84
N LEU A 357 13.28 5.08 -28.46
CA LEU A 357 13.52 5.64 -29.79
C LEU A 357 12.68 4.95 -30.88
N GLN A 358 12.51 3.62 -30.81
CA GLN A 358 11.64 2.88 -31.74
C GLN A 358 10.16 3.23 -31.59
N LEU A 359 9.70 3.54 -30.38
CA LEU A 359 8.32 3.97 -30.11
C LEU A 359 8.04 5.38 -30.65
N ILE A 360 8.97 6.32 -30.45
CA ILE A 360 8.83 7.69 -30.98
C ILE A 360 8.81 7.68 -32.51
N HIS A 361 9.68 6.87 -33.14
CA HIS A 361 9.65 6.70 -34.60
C HIS A 361 8.38 6.02 -35.12
N ARG A 362 7.75 5.14 -34.33
CA ARG A 362 6.55 4.39 -34.72
C ARG A 362 5.28 5.25 -34.71
N TYR A 363 5.16 6.21 -33.79
CA TYR A 363 3.91 6.96 -33.58
C TYR A 363 3.96 8.44 -33.99
N ALA A 364 5.07 8.91 -34.55
CA ALA A 364 5.24 10.31 -34.96
C ALA A 364 4.18 10.81 -35.97
N GLY A 365 3.66 9.93 -36.83
CA GLY A 365 2.60 10.27 -37.80
C GLY A 365 1.23 10.47 -37.14
N GLU A 366 0.86 9.59 -36.20
CA GLU A 366 -0.43 9.62 -35.49
C GLU A 366 -0.54 10.81 -34.54
N LEU A 367 0.57 11.16 -33.87
CA LEU A 367 0.68 12.36 -33.02
C LEU A 367 0.44 13.65 -33.81
N LYS A 368 0.87 13.71 -35.08
CA LYS A 368 0.69 14.87 -35.95
C LYS A 368 -0.78 15.08 -36.33
N GLN A 369 -1.55 14.01 -36.43
CA GLN A 369 -2.96 14.02 -36.80
C GLN A 369 -3.86 14.42 -35.62
N ALA A 370 -3.57 13.91 -34.41
CA ALA A 370 -4.30 14.25 -33.18
C ALA A 370 -4.16 15.73 -32.77
N LEU A 371 -3.02 16.37 -33.05
CA LEU A 371 -2.76 17.79 -32.73
C LEU A 371 -3.46 18.80 -33.65
N SER A 372 -4.08 18.34 -34.74
CA SER A 372 -4.77 19.21 -35.71
C SER A 372 -6.25 19.48 -35.38
N ALA A 373 -6.81 18.79 -34.37
CA ALA A 373 -8.18 18.99 -33.92
C ALA A 373 -8.24 20.02 -32.78
N GLN A 374 -8.88 21.18 -33.01
CA GLN A 374 -8.99 22.24 -32.00
C GLN A 374 -10.11 21.96 -30.98
N PRO A 375 -9.95 22.30 -29.68
CA PRO A 375 -11.01 22.19 -28.68
C PRO A 375 -11.95 23.40 -28.71
N SER A 376 -13.25 23.12 -28.51
CA SER A 376 -14.36 24.07 -28.46
C SER A 376 -14.27 25.03 -27.25
N GLN A 377 -14.36 26.33 -27.53
CA GLN A 377 -14.48 27.40 -26.54
C GLN A 377 -15.90 27.40 -25.96
N ASN A 378 -16.06 27.06 -24.67
CA ASN A 378 -17.11 27.58 -23.75
C ASN A 378 -17.12 26.77 -22.45
N ALA A 379 -16.37 27.23 -21.44
CA ALA A 379 -16.62 26.90 -20.03
C ALA A 379 -16.02 28.02 -19.17
N GLN A 380 -16.84 28.97 -18.72
CA GLN A 380 -16.51 29.88 -17.63
C GLN A 380 -17.06 29.30 -16.33
N VAL A 381 -16.22 29.16 -15.30
CA VAL A 381 -16.60 28.69 -13.97
C VAL A 381 -16.40 29.84 -12.97
N SER A 382 -17.44 30.14 -12.19
CA SER A 382 -17.48 31.17 -11.16
C SER A 382 -16.69 30.77 -9.91
N GLN A 383 -15.89 31.68 -9.37
CA GLN A 383 -15.07 31.50 -8.16
C GLN A 383 -15.80 32.02 -6.90
N ALA A 384 -15.95 31.15 -5.89
CA ALA A 384 -15.91 31.48 -4.46
C ALA A 384 -15.84 30.18 -3.63
N VAL A 385 -14.78 29.97 -2.84
CA VAL A 385 -14.67 28.87 -1.87
C VAL A 385 -14.40 29.45 -0.48
N VAL A 386 -15.24 29.07 0.48
CA VAL A 386 -15.14 29.35 1.92
C VAL A 386 -14.36 28.20 2.58
N PRO A 387 -13.47 28.44 3.56
CA PRO A 387 -12.68 27.39 4.22
C PRO A 387 -13.55 26.33 4.94
N TYR A 388 -13.19 25.06 4.75
CA TYR A 388 -13.86 23.88 5.33
C TYR A 388 -13.66 23.83 6.85
N GLN A 389 -14.73 24.12 7.60
CA GLN A 389 -14.84 23.83 9.03
C GLN A 389 -15.43 22.42 9.18
N HIS A 390 -14.88 21.60 10.09
CA HIS A 390 -15.48 20.29 10.41
C HIS A 390 -16.94 20.48 10.82
N PRO A 391 -17.93 19.98 10.04
CA PRO A 391 -19.29 19.99 10.50
C PRO A 391 -19.35 19.09 11.73
N THR A 392 -20.01 19.56 12.79
CA THR A 392 -20.64 18.65 13.74
C THR A 392 -21.41 17.64 12.90
N VAL A 393 -21.13 16.33 12.99
CA VAL A 393 -21.77 15.34 12.11
C VAL A 393 -23.28 15.47 12.26
N GLN A 394 -23.91 16.05 11.25
CA GLN A 394 -25.35 16.15 11.16
C GLN A 394 -25.85 14.83 10.57
N PHE A 395 -26.89 14.28 11.16
CA PHE A 395 -27.51 13.06 10.68
C PHE A 395 -28.91 13.37 10.17
N ILE A 396 -29.29 12.73 9.07
CA ILE A 396 -30.66 12.70 8.58
C ILE A 396 -31.22 11.32 8.91
N GLU A 397 -32.25 11.28 9.75
CA GLU A 397 -33.00 10.06 9.98
C GLU A 397 -34.01 9.84 8.84
N TYR A 398 -33.77 8.82 8.04
CA TYR A 398 -34.64 8.40 6.95
C TYR A 398 -35.64 7.37 7.46
N HIS A 399 -36.88 7.82 7.67
CA HIS A 399 -37.97 7.00 8.18
C HIS A 399 -38.90 6.55 7.07
N LYS A 400 -39.10 7.36 6.02
CA LYS A 400 -39.98 7.11 4.89
C LYS A 400 -39.49 7.77 3.59
N VAL A 401 -40.06 7.30 2.47
CA VAL A 401 -39.87 7.95 1.17
C VAL A 401 -40.31 9.41 1.27
N GLY A 402 -39.44 10.32 0.85
CA GLY A 402 -39.59 11.77 0.94
C GLY A 402 -38.67 12.44 1.95
N ASP A 403 -38.12 11.69 2.92
CA ASP A 403 -37.26 12.22 3.97
C ASP A 403 -35.84 12.57 3.46
N LEU A 404 -35.41 12.01 2.33
CA LEU A 404 -34.09 12.31 1.77
C LEU A 404 -34.09 13.74 1.16
N PRO A 405 -33.16 14.64 1.47
CA PRO A 405 -33.06 15.91 0.77
C PRO A 405 -32.71 15.73 -0.72
N THR A 406 -33.00 16.75 -1.54
CA THR A 406 -32.38 16.85 -2.88
C THR A 406 -30.85 17.00 -2.77
N VAL A 407 -30.10 16.73 -3.84
CA VAL A 407 -28.64 16.87 -3.82
C VAL A 407 -28.22 18.28 -3.43
N GLU A 408 -28.91 19.31 -3.92
CA GLU A 408 -28.64 20.71 -3.59
C GLU A 408 -28.91 20.99 -2.10
N GLN A 409 -30.02 20.51 -1.56
CA GLN A 409 -30.35 20.66 -0.14
C GLN A 409 -29.35 19.90 0.75
N TRP A 410 -28.94 18.69 0.34
CA TRP A 410 -27.96 17.89 1.06
C TRP A 410 -26.58 18.58 1.11
N GLN A 411 -26.17 19.21 0.02
CA GLN A 411 -24.95 20.04 -0.04
C GLN A 411 -25.05 21.27 0.87
N GLN A 412 -26.20 21.95 0.87
CA GLN A 412 -26.46 23.11 1.74
C GLN A 412 -26.43 22.75 3.23
N LEU A 413 -26.83 21.52 3.58
CA LEU A 413 -26.76 21.00 4.95
C LEU A 413 -25.35 20.54 5.36
N GLY A 414 -24.35 20.67 4.49
CA GLY A 414 -22.96 20.31 4.81
C GLY A 414 -22.69 18.81 4.79
N TYR A 415 -23.33 18.07 3.87
CA TYR A 415 -23.10 16.64 3.62
C TYR A 415 -23.42 15.72 4.83
N PRO A 416 -24.61 15.83 5.44
CA PRO A 416 -24.98 15.00 6.57
C PRO A 416 -25.03 13.50 6.22
N GLU A 417 -24.69 12.64 7.18
CA GLU A 417 -24.85 11.19 7.06
C GLU A 417 -26.34 10.82 7.09
N ILE A 418 -26.73 9.80 6.32
CA ILE A 418 -28.13 9.34 6.24
C ILE A 418 -28.27 8.03 7.01
N CYS A 419 -29.03 8.06 8.11
CA CYS A 419 -29.31 6.91 8.95
C CYS A 419 -30.72 6.37 8.66
N PHE A 420 -30.86 5.06 8.42
CA PHE A 420 -32.16 4.46 8.10
C PHE A 420 -32.39 3.18 8.91
N ALA A 421 -33.66 2.89 9.22
CA ALA A 421 -34.05 1.68 9.93
C ALA A 421 -33.97 0.41 9.03
N PRO A 422 -33.84 -0.80 9.61
CA PRO A 422 -33.90 -2.05 8.85
C PRO A 422 -35.14 -2.12 7.95
N GLY A 423 -34.95 -2.55 6.70
CA GLY A 423 -36.02 -2.65 5.69
C GLY A 423 -36.21 -1.40 4.84
N ARG A 424 -35.61 -0.24 5.17
CA ARG A 424 -35.72 1.01 4.39
C ARG A 424 -34.67 1.18 3.28
N ARG A 425 -33.68 0.28 3.20
CA ARG A 425 -32.52 0.40 2.29
C ARG A 425 -32.91 0.57 0.82
N LEU A 426 -33.83 -0.25 0.34
CA LEU A 426 -34.23 -0.24 -1.07
C LEU A 426 -35.00 1.04 -1.44
N ASP A 427 -35.89 1.48 -0.55
CA ASP A 427 -36.60 2.76 -0.70
C ASP A 427 -35.60 3.92 -0.78
N LEU A 428 -34.59 3.92 0.10
CA LEU A 428 -33.55 4.94 0.12
C LEU A 428 -32.77 4.98 -1.20
N TYR A 429 -32.37 3.83 -1.73
CA TYR A 429 -31.65 3.76 -3.02
C TYR A 429 -32.51 4.27 -4.18
N SER A 430 -33.78 3.87 -4.22
CA SER A 430 -34.75 4.32 -5.21
C SER A 430 -34.92 5.84 -5.18
N GLU A 431 -35.14 6.41 -4.00
CA GLU A 431 -35.32 7.85 -3.82
C GLU A 431 -34.04 8.64 -4.12
N ALA A 432 -32.89 8.13 -3.72
CA ALA A 432 -31.61 8.75 -3.98
C ALA A 432 -31.35 8.89 -5.48
N ILE A 433 -31.60 7.85 -6.27
CA ILE A 433 -31.48 7.93 -7.74
C ILE A 433 -32.45 8.98 -8.30
N CYS A 434 -33.72 8.97 -7.86
CA CYS A 434 -34.71 9.96 -8.29
C CYS A 434 -34.30 11.40 -7.97
N LYS A 435 -33.60 11.61 -6.85
CA LYS A 435 -33.11 12.91 -6.40
C LYS A 435 -31.75 13.29 -6.99
N GLY A 436 -31.21 12.49 -7.91
CA GLY A 436 -29.98 12.78 -8.65
C GLY A 436 -28.69 12.38 -7.95
N PHE A 437 -28.75 11.59 -6.88
CA PHE A 437 -27.53 11.06 -6.24
C PHE A 437 -26.85 10.07 -7.17
N LYS A 438 -25.66 10.44 -7.64
CA LYS A 438 -24.85 9.61 -8.56
C LYS A 438 -24.05 8.52 -7.86
N TYR A 439 -23.67 8.75 -6.61
CA TYR A 439 -22.82 7.85 -5.82
C TYR A 439 -23.44 7.64 -4.44
N LEU A 440 -23.52 6.38 -4.01
CA LEU A 440 -24.02 5.99 -2.69
C LEU A 440 -23.02 5.05 -2.04
N GLN A 441 -22.53 5.42 -0.86
CA GLN A 441 -21.68 4.58 -0.03
C GLN A 441 -22.52 4.02 1.13
N ASP A 442 -22.94 2.76 1.03
CA ASP A 442 -23.61 2.08 2.15
C ASP A 442 -22.58 1.58 3.17
N ALA A 443 -22.38 2.38 4.22
CA ALA A 443 -21.50 2.08 5.35
C ALA A 443 -22.14 1.18 6.42
N SER A 444 -23.33 0.58 6.17
CA SER A 444 -23.95 -0.37 7.11
C SER A 444 -22.99 -1.50 7.48
N THR A 445 -23.00 -1.97 8.72
CA THR A 445 -22.09 -3.02 9.19
C THR A 445 -22.36 -4.39 8.53
N THR A 446 -21.44 -5.33 8.71
CA THR A 446 -21.62 -6.72 8.24
C THR A 446 -22.80 -7.37 8.97
N GLY A 447 -23.59 -8.18 8.26
CA GLY A 447 -24.80 -8.80 8.81
C GLY A 447 -26.09 -7.98 8.68
N CYS A 448 -26.04 -6.70 8.29
CA CYS A 448 -27.23 -5.86 8.07
C CYS A 448 -28.01 -6.16 6.78
N GLY A 449 -27.73 -7.28 6.10
CA GLY A 449 -28.45 -7.69 4.88
C GLY A 449 -28.08 -6.96 3.58
N LYS A 450 -26.93 -6.26 3.50
CA LYS A 450 -26.52 -5.49 2.30
C LYS A 450 -26.57 -6.31 1.00
N SER A 451 -25.80 -7.40 0.93
CA SER A 451 -25.77 -8.29 -0.25
C SER A 451 -27.12 -9.00 -0.46
N TYR A 452 -27.93 -9.16 0.59
CA TYR A 452 -29.28 -9.73 0.46
C TYR A 452 -30.21 -8.74 -0.25
N ASP A 453 -30.20 -7.48 0.16
CA ASP A 453 -31.00 -6.41 -0.45
C ASP A 453 -30.50 -6.02 -1.84
N ALA A 454 -29.18 -6.01 -2.07
CA ALA A 454 -28.60 -5.81 -3.40
C ALA A 454 -29.15 -6.83 -4.40
N GLY A 455 -29.29 -8.09 -3.99
CA GLY A 455 -29.90 -9.16 -4.78
C GLY A 455 -31.39 -8.96 -5.10
N ARG A 456 -32.08 -8.04 -4.42
CA ARG A 456 -33.52 -7.75 -4.62
C ARG A 456 -33.77 -6.54 -5.52
N LEU A 457 -32.72 -5.82 -5.93
CA LEU A 457 -32.85 -4.65 -6.79
C LEU A 457 -33.43 -5.03 -8.16
N THR A 458 -34.25 -4.13 -8.71
CA THR A 458 -34.87 -4.25 -10.03
C THR A 458 -34.76 -2.91 -10.76
N GLY A 459 -34.77 -2.94 -12.10
CA GLY A 459 -34.78 -1.71 -12.90
C GLY A 459 -35.99 -0.83 -12.57
N GLN A 460 -37.15 -1.43 -12.29
CA GLN A 460 -38.35 -0.71 -11.86
C GLN A 460 -38.14 0.04 -10.53
N LEU A 461 -37.49 -0.60 -9.55
CA LEU A 461 -37.22 0.01 -8.24
C LEU A 461 -36.22 1.18 -8.36
N LEU A 462 -35.28 1.09 -9.29
CA LEU A 462 -34.25 2.11 -9.52
C LEU A 462 -34.60 3.09 -10.65
N HIS A 463 -35.84 3.04 -11.17
CA HIS A 463 -36.32 3.92 -12.24
C HIS A 463 -35.44 3.90 -13.51
N LEU A 464 -34.92 2.73 -13.86
CA LEU A 464 -34.05 2.53 -15.02
C LEU A 464 -34.87 2.34 -16.30
N GLU A 465 -34.38 2.90 -17.40
CA GLU A 465 -34.86 2.63 -18.75
C GLU A 465 -34.55 1.18 -19.18
N GLU A 466 -35.31 0.65 -20.15
CA GLU A 466 -35.19 -0.76 -20.57
C GLU A 466 -33.80 -1.17 -21.06
N HIS A 467 -33.04 -0.22 -21.60
CA HIS A 467 -31.69 -0.46 -22.11
C HIS A 467 -30.63 -0.48 -20.99
N GLN A 468 -30.94 0.07 -19.82
CA GLN A 468 -30.04 0.13 -18.66
C GLN A 468 -30.11 -1.18 -17.87
N LYS A 469 -28.97 -1.57 -17.30
CA LYS A 469 -28.83 -2.82 -16.56
C LYS A 469 -28.35 -2.56 -15.13
N ILE A 470 -28.46 -3.58 -14.29
CA ILE A 470 -27.86 -3.59 -12.95
C ILE A 470 -26.72 -4.59 -12.95
N PHE A 471 -25.51 -4.11 -12.69
CA PHE A 471 -24.33 -4.95 -12.53
C PHE A 471 -23.97 -5.08 -11.06
N LEU A 472 -23.89 -6.32 -10.56
CA LEU A 472 -23.28 -6.62 -9.27
C LEU A 472 -21.85 -7.08 -9.48
N LEU A 473 -20.90 -6.23 -9.09
CA LEU A 473 -19.48 -6.46 -9.22
C LEU A 473 -18.97 -7.17 -7.97
N ALA A 474 -18.37 -8.34 -8.17
CA ALA A 474 -17.85 -9.21 -7.11
C ALA A 474 -16.64 -10.02 -7.61
N ASN A 475 -15.56 -10.08 -6.81
CA ASN A 475 -14.34 -10.84 -7.14
C ASN A 475 -14.62 -12.34 -7.29
N ASN A 476 -15.54 -12.85 -6.47
CA ASN A 476 -16.06 -14.20 -6.56
C ASN A 476 -17.49 -14.23 -7.13
N HIS A 477 -17.79 -13.40 -8.13
CA HIS A 477 -19.13 -13.25 -8.71
C HIS A 477 -19.78 -14.59 -9.08
N ARG A 478 -19.01 -15.60 -9.52
CA ARG A 478 -19.50 -16.95 -9.88
C ARG A 478 -20.15 -17.70 -8.73
N ASN A 479 -19.76 -17.44 -7.50
CA ASN A 479 -20.18 -18.18 -6.31
C ASN A 479 -20.85 -17.21 -5.32
N PRO A 480 -22.16 -16.92 -5.49
CA PRO A 480 -22.84 -15.89 -4.75
C PRO A 480 -23.11 -16.36 -3.31
N THR A 481 -23.02 -15.43 -2.37
CA THR A 481 -23.13 -15.69 -0.92
C THR A 481 -24.55 -15.49 -0.37
N THR A 482 -25.47 -14.94 -1.18
CA THR A 482 -26.87 -14.75 -0.81
C THR A 482 -27.82 -15.37 -1.83
N VAL A 483 -28.93 -15.91 -1.33
CA VAL A 483 -29.98 -16.55 -2.14
C VAL A 483 -30.60 -15.56 -3.13
N THR A 484 -30.78 -14.30 -2.71
CA THR A 484 -31.37 -13.26 -3.56
C THR A 484 -30.49 -12.90 -4.75
N ILE A 485 -29.16 -12.83 -4.59
CA ILE A 485 -28.23 -12.63 -5.72
C ILE A 485 -28.27 -13.87 -6.62
N GLU A 486 -28.23 -15.07 -6.04
CA GLU A 486 -28.22 -16.32 -6.79
C GLU A 486 -29.49 -16.54 -7.64
N ASP A 487 -30.65 -16.12 -7.14
CA ASP A 487 -31.94 -16.23 -7.83
C ASP A 487 -32.16 -15.13 -8.88
N ASN A 488 -31.63 -13.92 -8.65
CA ASN A 488 -32.02 -12.75 -9.44
C ASN A 488 -30.94 -12.22 -10.40
N PHE A 489 -29.68 -12.60 -10.22
CA PHE A 489 -28.56 -12.11 -11.03
C PHE A 489 -27.92 -13.24 -11.86
N ALA A 490 -27.90 -13.03 -13.17
CA ALA A 490 -27.24 -13.95 -14.09
C ALA A 490 -25.72 -13.78 -14.04
N ASP A 491 -24.99 -14.90 -14.00
CA ASP A 491 -23.52 -14.88 -13.96
C ASP A 491 -22.94 -14.49 -15.31
N GLN A 492 -22.11 -13.46 -15.33
CA GLN A 492 -21.31 -13.12 -16.49
C GLN A 492 -20.15 -14.09 -16.61
N VAL A 493 -20.28 -15.01 -17.57
CA VAL A 493 -19.23 -15.97 -17.87
C VAL A 493 -17.97 -15.22 -18.33
N VAL A 494 -16.87 -15.41 -17.58
CA VAL A 494 -15.54 -14.87 -17.90
C VAL A 494 -14.78 -15.82 -18.84
N ARG A 495 -13.67 -15.37 -19.45
CA ARG A 495 -12.83 -16.24 -20.29
C ARG A 495 -12.18 -17.32 -19.43
N HIS A 496 -12.37 -18.61 -19.69
CA HIS A 496 -11.76 -19.69 -18.91
C HIS A 496 -11.33 -20.89 -19.75
N LYS A 497 -10.38 -21.68 -19.24
CA LYS A 497 -9.95 -22.97 -19.81
C LYS A 497 -10.76 -24.18 -19.34
N GLY A 498 -11.84 -23.92 -18.60
CA GLY A 498 -12.73 -24.93 -18.06
C GLY A 498 -12.94 -24.71 -16.57
N LEU A 499 -14.10 -25.12 -16.07
CA LEU A 499 -14.48 -24.99 -14.67
C LEU A 499 -14.76 -26.37 -14.06
N SER A 500 -14.36 -26.53 -12.81
CA SER A 500 -14.61 -27.71 -12.00
C SER A 500 -15.39 -27.34 -10.74
N GLU A 501 -16.09 -28.33 -10.18
CA GLU A 501 -16.78 -28.18 -8.91
C GLU A 501 -15.82 -28.33 -7.73
N ASP A 502 -15.99 -27.48 -6.74
CA ASP A 502 -15.37 -27.60 -5.45
C ASP A 502 -16.41 -28.11 -4.44
N PRO A 503 -16.45 -29.43 -4.15
CA PRO A 503 -17.48 -30.00 -3.30
C PRO A 503 -17.37 -29.54 -1.84
N SER A 504 -16.22 -28.99 -1.43
CA SER A 504 -15.98 -28.48 -0.08
C SER A 504 -16.68 -27.16 0.24
N HIS A 505 -17.13 -26.43 -0.78
CA HIS A 505 -17.81 -25.14 -0.62
C HIS A 505 -19.13 -25.14 -1.35
N ARG A 506 -20.08 -24.36 -0.84
CA ARG A 506 -21.47 -24.33 -1.29
C ARG A 506 -21.94 -22.89 -1.42
N THR A 507 -22.65 -22.59 -2.51
CA THR A 507 -23.38 -21.33 -2.67
C THR A 507 -24.53 -21.25 -1.68
N ALA A 508 -25.20 -20.10 -1.59
CA ALA A 508 -26.35 -19.91 -0.69
C ALA A 508 -27.47 -20.93 -0.93
N LYS A 509 -27.68 -21.37 -2.18
CA LYS A 509 -28.65 -22.42 -2.54
C LYS A 509 -28.11 -23.85 -2.45
N GLY A 510 -26.86 -24.03 -2.01
CA GLY A 510 -26.27 -25.35 -1.82
C GLY A 510 -25.68 -25.97 -3.08
N TYR A 511 -25.39 -25.20 -4.13
CA TYR A 511 -24.63 -25.70 -5.28
C TYR A 511 -23.12 -25.70 -4.98
N ALA A 512 -22.38 -26.66 -5.52
CA ALA A 512 -20.93 -26.69 -5.36
C ALA A 512 -20.29 -25.45 -6.00
N HIS A 513 -19.28 -24.87 -5.35
CA HIS A 513 -18.58 -23.72 -5.93
C HIS A 513 -17.89 -24.10 -7.25
N LEU A 514 -17.95 -23.21 -8.23
CA LEU A 514 -17.22 -23.36 -9.50
C LEU A 514 -15.87 -22.66 -9.41
N LYS A 515 -14.79 -23.42 -9.66
CA LYS A 515 -13.41 -22.94 -9.73
C LYS A 515 -12.79 -23.25 -11.09
N LEU A 516 -11.68 -22.59 -11.41
CA LEU A 516 -10.90 -22.97 -12.60
C LEU A 516 -10.38 -24.40 -12.43
N ALA A 517 -10.54 -25.22 -13.47
CA ALA A 517 -10.03 -26.58 -13.48
C ALA A 517 -8.50 -26.59 -13.39
N LYS A 518 -7.94 -27.48 -12.57
CA LYS A 518 -6.48 -27.63 -12.41
C LYS A 518 -5.87 -28.41 -13.59
N PRO A 519 -4.55 -28.26 -13.86
CA PRO A 519 -3.87 -29.11 -14.83
C PRO A 519 -4.07 -30.60 -14.50
N GLY A 520 -4.59 -31.37 -15.46
CA GLY A 520 -4.90 -32.80 -15.31
C GLY A 520 -6.30 -33.11 -14.74
N GLU A 521 -7.08 -32.10 -14.34
CA GLU A 521 -8.46 -32.26 -13.91
C GLU A 521 -9.41 -32.19 -15.12
N LEU A 522 -10.37 -33.12 -15.22
CA LEU A 522 -11.40 -33.05 -16.25
C LEU A 522 -12.43 -31.96 -15.87
N PRO A 523 -12.55 -30.87 -16.64
CA PRO A 523 -13.46 -29.80 -16.30
C PRO A 523 -14.92 -30.26 -16.46
N LYS A 524 -15.77 -29.90 -15.49
CA LYS A 524 -17.23 -30.11 -15.58
C LYS A 524 -17.84 -29.20 -16.64
N ILE A 525 -17.34 -27.97 -16.76
CA ILE A 525 -17.75 -27.00 -17.78
C ILE A 525 -16.58 -26.82 -18.74
N ALA A 526 -16.79 -27.12 -20.03
CA ALA A 526 -15.78 -27.00 -21.07
C ALA A 526 -15.26 -25.56 -21.21
N ALA A 527 -14.03 -25.41 -21.72
CA ALA A 527 -13.43 -24.11 -21.97
C ALA A 527 -14.30 -23.27 -22.93
N ASN A 528 -14.55 -22.00 -22.58
CA ASN A 528 -15.27 -21.07 -23.47
C ASN A 528 -14.33 -20.16 -24.28
N CYS A 529 -13.02 -20.22 -24.00
CA CYS A 529 -11.98 -19.48 -24.69
C CYS A 529 -10.73 -20.36 -24.83
N ILE A 530 -10.11 -20.35 -26.01
CA ILE A 530 -8.86 -21.09 -26.26
C ILE A 530 -7.60 -20.29 -25.87
N LYS A 531 -7.70 -18.96 -25.76
CA LYS A 531 -6.59 -18.05 -25.43
C LYS A 531 -6.73 -17.28 -24.09
N PRO A 532 -7.38 -17.78 -23.03
CA PRO A 532 -7.63 -16.98 -21.81
C PRO A 532 -6.33 -16.55 -21.11
N GLU A 533 -5.26 -17.35 -21.17
CA GLU A 533 -3.95 -16.98 -20.58
C GLU A 533 -3.33 -15.75 -21.22
N VAL A 534 -3.58 -15.53 -22.51
CA VAL A 534 -3.06 -14.34 -23.22
C VAL A 534 -3.73 -13.10 -22.63
N PHE A 535 -5.04 -13.15 -22.41
CA PHE A 535 -5.78 -12.07 -21.76
C PHE A 535 -5.32 -11.86 -20.32
N TYR A 536 -5.13 -12.93 -19.54
CA TYR A 536 -4.63 -12.83 -18.17
C TYR A 536 -3.22 -12.24 -18.10
N THR A 537 -2.33 -12.66 -19.00
CA THR A 537 -0.95 -12.16 -19.05
C THR A 537 -0.92 -10.69 -19.43
N LEU A 538 -1.68 -10.28 -20.45
CA LEU A 538 -1.77 -8.88 -20.88
C LEU A 538 -2.37 -7.99 -19.79
N ALA A 539 -3.42 -8.47 -19.11
CA ALA A 539 -4.00 -7.77 -17.97
C ALA A 539 -2.99 -7.59 -16.82
N LYS A 540 -2.23 -8.64 -16.47
CA LYS A 540 -1.14 -8.54 -15.48
C LYS A 540 -0.04 -7.56 -15.87
N SER A 541 0.18 -7.35 -17.17
CA SER A 541 1.14 -6.37 -17.70
C SER A 541 0.54 -4.96 -17.86
N GLY A 542 -0.69 -4.70 -17.41
CA GLY A 542 -1.34 -3.39 -17.51
C GLY A 542 -1.78 -3.01 -18.93
N VAL A 543 -1.86 -3.99 -19.83
CA VAL A 543 -2.34 -3.79 -21.20
C VAL A 543 -3.85 -4.02 -21.23
N ALA A 544 -4.61 -2.92 -21.27
CA ALA A 544 -6.05 -2.95 -21.46
C ALA A 544 -6.38 -3.29 -22.91
N LEU A 545 -7.17 -4.34 -23.12
CA LEU A 545 -7.71 -4.70 -24.42
C LEU A 545 -9.19 -4.34 -24.50
N SER A 546 -9.66 -3.98 -25.69
CA SER A 546 -11.10 -3.83 -25.94
C SER A 546 -11.82 -5.14 -25.56
N PRO A 547 -12.94 -5.06 -24.82
CA PRO A 547 -13.71 -6.22 -24.41
C PRO A 547 -14.47 -6.88 -25.59
N GLY A 548 -14.54 -6.21 -26.74
CA GLY A 548 -15.18 -6.68 -27.97
C GLY A 548 -14.32 -7.61 -28.80
N SER A 549 -14.83 -8.06 -29.95
CA SER A 549 -14.12 -8.95 -30.87
C SER A 549 -13.00 -8.28 -31.66
N ASP A 550 -12.99 -6.96 -31.70
CA ASP A 550 -12.06 -6.05 -32.38
C ASP A 550 -10.63 -6.09 -31.80
N ASN A 551 -10.44 -6.62 -30.59
CA ASN A 551 -9.11 -6.67 -29.99
C ASN A 551 -8.15 -7.62 -30.76
N PRO A 552 -6.83 -7.32 -30.80
CA PRO A 552 -5.84 -8.10 -31.56
C PRO A 552 -5.76 -9.59 -31.19
N VAL A 553 -6.04 -9.95 -29.94
CA VAL A 553 -6.01 -11.35 -29.48
C VAL A 553 -7.18 -12.14 -30.06
N CYS A 554 -8.36 -11.52 -30.14
CA CYS A 554 -9.54 -12.08 -30.80
C CYS A 554 -9.39 -12.09 -32.32
N GLN A 555 -8.90 -11.02 -32.95
CA GLN A 555 -8.69 -10.95 -34.40
C GLN A 555 -7.66 -11.98 -34.91
N SER A 556 -6.65 -12.31 -34.10
CA SER A 556 -5.68 -13.37 -34.40
C SER A 556 -6.16 -14.78 -34.02
N CYS A 557 -7.40 -14.95 -33.58
CA CYS A 557 -7.94 -16.24 -33.16
C CYS A 557 -8.60 -16.96 -34.34
N LEU A 558 -8.09 -18.15 -34.68
CA LEU A 558 -8.66 -18.99 -35.75
C LEU A 558 -10.12 -19.40 -35.48
N ASN A 559 -10.55 -19.38 -34.22
CA ASN A 559 -11.92 -19.74 -33.81
C ASN A 559 -12.81 -18.50 -33.60
N LEU A 560 -12.46 -17.32 -34.13
CA LEU A 560 -13.22 -16.09 -33.86
C LEU A 560 -14.69 -16.18 -34.28
N GLU A 561 -14.98 -16.66 -35.50
CA GLU A 561 -16.35 -16.76 -36.00
C GLU A 561 -17.18 -17.75 -35.19
N GLN A 562 -16.62 -18.92 -34.87
CA GLN A 562 -17.28 -19.87 -33.95
C GLN A 562 -17.47 -19.26 -32.55
N CYS A 563 -16.51 -18.47 -32.06
CA CYS A 563 -16.57 -17.85 -30.74
C CYS A 563 -17.72 -16.83 -30.64
N LYS A 564 -18.03 -16.09 -31.71
CA LYS A 564 -19.18 -15.17 -31.79
C LYS A 564 -20.52 -15.88 -31.70
N VAL A 565 -20.58 -17.17 -32.06
CA VAL A 565 -21.81 -17.97 -32.03
C VAL A 565 -21.91 -18.78 -30.73
N SER A 566 -20.92 -19.63 -30.43
CA SER A 566 -21.00 -20.62 -29.34
C SER A 566 -19.87 -20.53 -28.32
N GLY A 567 -18.88 -19.64 -28.51
CA GLY A 567 -17.81 -19.41 -27.53
C GLY A 567 -18.12 -18.26 -26.58
N PHE A 568 -17.11 -17.75 -25.90
CA PHE A 568 -17.25 -16.64 -24.95
C PHE A 568 -18.02 -15.44 -25.51
N LEU A 569 -17.75 -15.02 -26.76
CA LEU A 569 -18.38 -13.81 -27.32
C LEU A 569 -19.88 -14.03 -27.55
N GLY A 570 -20.27 -15.22 -28.02
CA GLY A 570 -21.67 -15.62 -28.14
C GLY A 570 -22.37 -15.66 -26.78
N GLN A 571 -21.76 -16.32 -25.80
CA GLN A 571 -22.27 -16.39 -24.42
C GLN A 571 -22.47 -15.00 -23.80
N LYS A 572 -21.49 -14.10 -23.97
CA LYS A 572 -21.58 -12.71 -23.47
C LYS A 572 -22.72 -11.95 -24.15
N ARG A 573 -22.86 -12.08 -25.48
CA ARG A 573 -23.94 -11.42 -26.23
C ARG A 573 -25.32 -11.93 -25.80
N GLU A 574 -25.48 -13.23 -25.66
CA GLU A 574 -26.74 -13.85 -25.23
C GLU A 574 -27.13 -13.43 -23.82
N LEU A 575 -26.17 -13.43 -22.89
CA LEU A 575 -26.38 -12.94 -21.53
C LEU A 575 -26.93 -11.50 -21.53
N TYR A 576 -26.28 -10.60 -22.26
CA TYR A 576 -26.65 -9.18 -22.31
C TYR A 576 -27.98 -8.94 -23.02
N ALA A 577 -28.35 -9.79 -23.98
CA ALA A 577 -29.65 -9.73 -24.65
C ALA A 577 -30.80 -10.17 -23.73
N ASN A 578 -30.58 -11.19 -22.90
CA ASN A 578 -31.65 -11.87 -22.15
C ASN A 578 -31.74 -11.45 -20.67
N HIS A 579 -30.74 -10.75 -20.14
CA HIS A 579 -30.68 -10.42 -18.71
C HIS A 579 -30.40 -8.94 -18.47
N ASN A 580 -31.14 -8.37 -17.51
CA ASN A 580 -30.99 -6.97 -17.07
C ASN A 580 -30.36 -6.84 -15.67
N ARG A 581 -30.10 -7.97 -15.01
CA ARG A 581 -29.40 -8.07 -13.72
C ARG A 581 -28.28 -9.08 -13.86
N ILE A 582 -27.04 -8.60 -13.82
CA ILE A 582 -25.86 -9.37 -14.18
C ILE A 582 -24.83 -9.27 -13.07
N ARG A 583 -24.28 -10.39 -12.59
CA ARG A 583 -23.13 -10.40 -11.69
C ARG A 583 -21.85 -10.63 -12.49
N SER A 584 -20.81 -9.84 -12.25
CA SER A 584 -19.58 -9.87 -13.05
C SER A 584 -18.36 -9.50 -12.21
N SER A 585 -17.17 -9.82 -12.70
CA SER A 585 -15.96 -9.13 -12.27
C SER A 585 -15.96 -7.69 -12.81
N ILE A 586 -15.41 -6.75 -12.03
CA ILE A 586 -15.24 -5.34 -12.43
C ILE A 586 -14.43 -5.20 -13.74
N ASP A 587 -13.43 -6.06 -13.94
CA ASP A 587 -12.56 -6.05 -15.13
C ASP A 587 -13.28 -6.47 -16.42
N SER A 588 -14.50 -7.01 -16.30
CA SER A 588 -15.26 -7.58 -17.41
C SER A 588 -16.47 -6.74 -17.81
N VAL A 589 -16.73 -5.63 -17.10
CA VAL A 589 -17.82 -4.69 -17.38
C VAL A 589 -17.29 -3.50 -18.18
N SER A 590 -18.09 -3.01 -19.12
CA SER A 590 -17.77 -1.83 -19.93
C SER A 590 -18.51 -0.62 -19.38
N PRO A 591 -17.91 0.59 -19.40
CA PRO A 591 -18.59 1.81 -18.96
C PRO A 591 -19.88 1.96 -19.76
N SER A 592 -21.01 1.98 -19.07
CA SER A 592 -22.34 2.11 -19.66
C SER A 592 -23.20 2.95 -18.73
N ASP A 593 -24.31 3.47 -19.23
CA ASP A 593 -25.32 4.23 -18.46
C ASP A 593 -26.13 3.31 -17.51
N SER A 594 -25.50 2.29 -16.93
CA SER A 594 -26.10 1.26 -16.08
C SER A 594 -25.76 1.48 -14.60
N VAL A 595 -26.53 0.87 -13.71
CA VAL A 595 -26.23 0.90 -12.26
C VAL A 595 -25.17 -0.14 -11.93
N LEU A 596 -24.10 0.29 -11.26
CA LEU A 596 -23.03 -0.57 -10.76
C LEU A 596 -23.14 -0.69 -9.24
N ILE A 597 -23.26 -1.91 -8.75
CA ILE A 597 -23.18 -2.27 -7.33
C ILE A 597 -21.82 -2.91 -7.12
N VAL A 598 -20.95 -2.27 -6.35
CA VAL A 598 -19.61 -2.80 -6.07
C VAL A 598 -19.64 -3.48 -4.70
N ASP A 599 -19.68 -4.82 -4.68
CA ASP A 599 -19.60 -5.60 -3.45
C ASP A 599 -18.11 -5.86 -3.16
N ASP A 600 -17.59 -5.36 -2.03
CA ASP A 600 -16.16 -5.34 -1.68
C ASP A 600 -15.31 -4.27 -2.40
N SER A 601 -15.74 -3.00 -2.35
CA SER A 601 -15.11 -1.85 -3.04
C SER A 601 -13.60 -1.69 -2.82
N VAL A 602 -13.05 -2.17 -1.70
CA VAL A 602 -11.61 -2.06 -1.36
C VAL A 602 -10.75 -3.02 -2.19
N SER A 603 -11.29 -4.17 -2.60
CA SER A 603 -10.56 -5.14 -3.43
C SER A 603 -10.82 -4.97 -4.93
N GLU A 604 -11.90 -4.26 -5.29
CA GLU A 604 -12.38 -4.11 -6.67
C GLU A 604 -12.03 -2.79 -7.35
N ILE A 605 -12.06 -1.66 -6.62
CA ILE A 605 -11.75 -0.36 -7.21
C ILE A 605 -10.22 -0.21 -7.28
N ARG A 606 -9.66 -0.47 -8.46
CA ARG A 606 -8.26 -0.20 -8.77
C ARG A 606 -8.18 1.03 -9.64
N THR A 607 -7.28 1.95 -9.30
CA THR A 607 -6.99 3.13 -10.14
C THR A 607 -6.53 2.64 -11.52
N ASN A 608 -7.36 2.85 -12.55
CA ASN A 608 -7.22 2.18 -13.86
C ASN A 608 -5.96 2.58 -14.64
N LYS A 609 -5.36 3.73 -14.27
CA LYS A 609 -3.99 4.17 -14.60
C LYS A 609 -3.80 5.55 -13.96
N THR A 610 -2.86 5.66 -13.04
CA THR A 610 -2.31 6.97 -12.68
C THR A 610 -1.05 7.14 -13.52
N PHE A 611 -1.05 8.10 -14.44
CA PHE A 611 0.21 8.65 -14.96
C PHE A 611 0.51 9.88 -14.13
N GLU A 612 1.21 9.67 -13.03
CA GLU A 612 1.90 10.78 -12.36
C GLU A 612 3.08 11.13 -13.24
N VAL A 613 2.91 12.15 -14.06
CA VAL A 613 4.03 12.79 -14.74
C VAL A 613 4.41 13.98 -13.89
N GLU A 614 5.46 13.82 -13.10
CA GLU A 614 5.97 14.92 -12.31
C GLU A 614 6.53 16.00 -13.26
N GLN A 615 6.36 17.28 -12.91
CA GLN A 615 6.81 18.39 -13.74
C GLN A 615 8.29 18.26 -14.16
N PHE A 616 9.12 17.65 -13.30
CA PHE A 616 10.51 17.37 -13.62
C PHE A 616 10.70 16.34 -14.75
N GLN A 617 9.81 15.36 -14.90
CA GLN A 617 9.86 14.36 -15.97
C GLN A 617 9.46 14.97 -17.31
N VAL A 618 8.55 15.96 -17.29
CA VAL A 618 8.18 16.81 -18.41
C VAL A 618 9.38 17.68 -18.83
N ASP A 619 9.99 18.38 -17.87
CA ASP A 619 11.14 19.26 -18.10
C ASP A 619 12.38 18.51 -18.56
N ARG A 620 12.63 17.32 -18.00
CA ARG A 620 13.75 16.45 -18.40
C ARG A 620 13.56 15.96 -19.83
N THR A 621 12.36 15.52 -20.18
CA THR A 621 12.04 15.09 -21.56
C THR A 621 12.19 16.26 -22.53
N TYR A 622 11.72 17.46 -22.16
CA TYR A 622 11.88 18.66 -22.97
C TYR A 622 13.35 19.04 -23.21
N ARG A 623 14.18 19.01 -22.16
CA ARG A 623 15.61 19.31 -22.25
C ARG A 623 16.33 18.28 -23.14
N LEU A 624 16.04 17.00 -22.96
CA LEU A 624 16.59 15.91 -23.78
C LEU A 624 16.23 16.03 -25.26
N VAL A 625 14.96 16.33 -25.58
CA VAL A 625 14.51 16.54 -26.96
C VAL A 625 15.13 17.80 -27.55
N SER A 626 15.25 18.88 -26.78
CA SER A 626 15.80 20.16 -27.26
C SER A 626 17.31 20.12 -27.51
N GLU A 627 18.07 19.35 -26.71
CA GLU A 627 19.52 19.26 -26.83
C GLU A 627 19.98 18.20 -27.84
N GLN A 628 19.29 17.05 -27.91
CA GLN A 628 19.74 15.92 -28.72
C GLN A 628 18.97 15.73 -30.02
N PHE A 629 17.75 16.29 -30.14
CA PHE A 629 16.87 16.09 -31.30
C PHE A 629 16.13 17.36 -31.72
N PRO A 630 16.87 18.45 -32.05
CA PRO A 630 16.29 19.78 -32.30
C PRO A 630 15.25 19.80 -33.45
N GLN A 631 15.32 18.87 -34.42
CA GLN A 631 14.34 18.74 -35.50
C GLN A 631 12.93 18.32 -35.05
N HIS A 632 12.78 17.77 -33.83
CA HIS A 632 11.49 17.35 -33.28
C HIS A 632 10.91 18.35 -32.28
N ARG A 633 11.64 19.44 -32.01
CA ARG A 633 11.27 20.47 -31.03
C ARG A 633 9.93 21.12 -31.34
N GLU A 634 9.64 21.38 -32.62
CA GLU A 634 8.36 22.01 -33.04
C GLU A 634 7.14 21.11 -32.86
N VAL A 635 7.32 19.78 -32.84
CA VAL A 635 6.24 18.82 -32.63
C VAL A 635 5.90 18.65 -31.15
N VAL A 636 6.91 18.75 -30.28
CA VAL A 636 6.79 18.48 -28.84
C VAL A 636 6.42 19.74 -28.04
N LEU A 637 6.82 20.92 -28.50
CA LEU A 637 6.56 22.21 -27.84
C LEU A 637 5.08 22.51 -27.54
N PRO A 638 4.12 22.28 -28.46
CA PRO A 638 2.71 22.52 -28.20
C PRO A 638 2.12 21.61 -27.11
N LEU A 639 2.53 20.34 -27.09
CA LEU A 639 2.14 19.35 -26.07
C LEU A 639 2.59 19.78 -24.67
N LEU A 640 3.82 20.27 -24.55
CA LEU A 640 4.39 20.76 -23.29
C LEU A 640 3.74 22.06 -22.82
N ARG A 641 3.35 22.95 -23.73
CA ARG A 641 2.59 24.17 -23.39
C ARG A 641 1.19 23.86 -22.90
N SER A 642 0.50 22.89 -23.51
CA SER A 642 -0.81 22.43 -23.03
C SER A 642 -0.73 21.78 -21.64
N LEU A 643 0.31 20.99 -21.37
CA LEU A 643 0.56 20.40 -20.06
C LEU A 643 0.89 21.44 -18.98
N ASN A 644 1.70 22.45 -19.31
CA ASN A 644 1.99 23.56 -18.39
C ASN A 644 0.77 24.49 -18.18
N GLY A 645 -0.08 24.66 -19.18
CA GLY A 645 -1.34 25.42 -19.05
C GLY A 645 -2.31 24.79 -18.05
N LEU A 646 -2.39 23.45 -18.02
CA LEU A 646 -3.20 22.69 -17.05
C LEU A 646 -2.63 22.76 -15.63
N ALA A 647 -1.30 22.79 -15.47
CA ALA A 647 -0.64 22.94 -14.17
C ALA A 647 -0.83 24.35 -13.55
N LEU A 648 -0.88 25.39 -14.39
CA LEU A 648 -1.13 26.76 -13.94
C LEU A 648 -2.57 26.98 -13.46
N GLN A 649 -3.56 26.29 -14.04
CA GLN A 649 -4.95 26.34 -13.55
C GLN A 649 -5.09 25.75 -12.13
N GLN A 650 -4.37 24.67 -11.81
CA GLN A 650 -4.37 24.07 -10.46
C GLN A 650 -3.64 24.92 -9.40
N THR A 651 -2.77 25.84 -9.82
CA THR A 651 -2.02 26.71 -8.90
C THR A 651 -2.81 27.98 -8.53
N ILE A 652 -3.85 28.32 -9.30
CA ILE A 652 -4.76 29.46 -9.00
C ILE A 652 -5.95 29.00 -8.14
N GLU A 653 -6.16 27.67 -7.99
CA GLU A 653 -7.25 27.04 -7.22
C GLU A 653 -6.84 26.52 -5.83
N ARG A 654 -5.57 26.69 -5.41
CA ARG A 654 -5.11 26.48 -4.02
C ARG A 654 -4.67 27.79 -3.41
#